data_AF-A0A3M7JBU0-F1
#
_entry.id   AF-A0A3M7JBU0-F1
#
_cell.length_a   1.000
_cell.length_b   1.000
_cell.length_c   1.000
_cell.angle_alpha   90.00
_cell.angle_beta   90.00
_cell.angle_gamma   90.00
#
_symmetry.space_group_name_H-M   'P 1'
#
loop_
_entity.id
_entity.type
_entity.pdbx_description
1 polymer ?
#
loop_
_entity_poly.entity_id
_entity_poly.type
_entity_poly.pdbx_seq_one_letter_code
_entity_poly.pdbx_strand_id
1 'polypeptide(L)'
;MPPGQEDEAVCYREGLVVNENFQMCEITNKKILDQLKTQKPQATFSCNAERHECNFQFWVDQKESFYCALNDCEWNAEATDIRNKTTYRCENVQCKCVPGRLLCGSENSIDIGDFLDQDIKGPASFRTQHTEGGSPTDGSIFSEPAMNELISSVFGDPSITLNCHSGECLYKTELPGYQRPIKKINTPLIAGVIAGCALFVVAVILLVFFLSRRNANKYGPIHLGDDEEEENAKLMADHKPAAMHFENVSYNLKGKSILSGISGSVHPGELLAIMGASGAGKTSFLDILARKKKRGAVLGDFWLNGEKVSDDDFRSVIGFVDQDDTMLPTLTVHETILDSALLRLPKDMSIASKTQKAEDVERQLGIYHIRHQVIGSEEGNGRGISGGEKRRVGIACELVTSPSILFLDEPTSGLDAYNAFNVVECLVTLVKTYNRTVVFTIHQPRSNIVALFDQLILLAQGRTVYSGPFDKCQSYFDSIGYACPPGFNIADYLVDLTMHAGTPHEPVDHLVQEAAGPNSDGLITRASSTMAVKSVQSVSNASIETADGHIRPKNKRKTSVRQQQEQQLFTPHKGASDKAAPQSAGSMRSEGDSIVGGDDDRNQWVKMSRQQPHNQADDPHNLPPSADGGTGTNLDLLINAYEDSDVASKLREDIHNATCPPDANGHPLGPKSSNSRVKGYRKPWIHVQFAILSRRTWRNLYRNPMLMLTHYAIAIVLAVFIGFLFYGLTDDLPGFQNRIGFFFFILALFGFSTLTSLTVFAPERLLFVRERAKGYYHPAAYYAAKVVFDIVPLRLLPPLIMGAIMYPMTGLVPAWAEFWKYILFIVLFNLAAAAICLFIGICVRNQGVANLLGVLVMLFSLLFGGFLLNRNTIPPPVRWLQDLSIFHYAFEGLIVNEARYLSLVDKKYGLDIEVPGSAILSSFGFDVLAVWRDAIGLAVFCGAFLVLGYAALHVFLVEKR
;
A
#
# COMPACT_ATOMS: atom_id res chain seq x y z
N MET A 1 14.68 -50.77 15.21
CA MET A 1 13.71 -49.92 14.51
C MET A 1 14.26 -48.50 14.41
N PRO A 2 14.00 -47.75 13.32
CA PRO A 2 14.16 -46.31 13.31
C PRO A 2 13.03 -45.64 14.11
N PRO A 3 13.27 -44.48 14.76
CA PRO A 3 12.29 -43.84 15.63
C PRO A 3 11.17 -43.14 14.84
N GLY A 4 9.91 -43.34 15.27
CA GLY A 4 8.73 -42.66 14.71
C GLY A 4 7.72 -43.54 13.97
N GLN A 5 7.90 -44.87 13.98
CA GLN A 5 7.01 -45.84 13.32
C GLN A 5 6.45 -46.89 14.30
N GLU A 6 6.49 -46.59 15.60
CA GLU A 6 6.12 -47.52 16.68
C GLU A 6 4.60 -47.74 16.81
N ASP A 7 3.77 -46.85 16.23
CA ASP A 7 2.30 -46.83 16.39
C ASP A 7 1.52 -47.74 15.42
N GLU A 8 2.16 -48.43 14.46
CA GLU A 8 1.47 -49.19 13.39
C GLU A 8 1.73 -50.70 13.36
N ALA A 9 2.59 -51.23 14.23
CA ALA A 9 2.81 -52.67 14.37
C ALA A 9 1.68 -53.32 15.19
N VAL A 10 1.05 -54.35 14.64
CA VAL A 10 -0.06 -55.11 15.25
C VAL A 10 0.36 -56.56 15.42
N CYS A 11 0.13 -57.11 16.62
CA CYS A 11 0.29 -58.54 16.87
C CYS A 11 -0.92 -59.30 16.29
N TYR A 12 -0.72 -59.96 15.16
CA TYR A 12 -1.68 -60.85 14.54
C TYR A 12 -1.67 -62.19 15.30
N ARG A 13 -2.82 -62.59 15.85
CA ARG A 13 -2.96 -63.77 16.74
C ARG A 13 -3.84 -64.87 16.15
N GLU A 14 -4.16 -64.79 14.87
CA GLU A 14 -4.90 -65.84 14.18
C GLU A 14 -3.97 -66.97 13.75
N GLY A 15 -4.54 -68.13 13.43
CA GLY A 15 -3.77 -69.32 13.11
C GLY A 15 -3.20 -69.37 11.69
N LEU A 16 -3.30 -68.30 10.89
CA LEU A 16 -2.85 -68.23 9.48
C LEU A 16 -1.46 -67.58 9.40
N VAL A 17 -0.61 -68.03 8.48
CA VAL A 17 0.71 -67.42 8.22
C VAL A 17 0.62 -66.34 7.14
N VAL A 18 1.25 -65.18 7.38
CA VAL A 18 1.38 -64.09 6.40
C VAL A 18 2.83 -63.99 5.90
N ASN A 19 3.80 -63.84 6.80
CA ASN A 19 5.24 -63.96 6.52
C ASN A 19 5.85 -65.08 7.36
N GLU A 20 5.80 -64.98 8.69
CA GLU A 20 6.30 -65.96 9.65
C GLU A 20 5.36 -66.09 10.87
N ASN A 21 4.70 -67.25 11.00
CA ASN A 21 3.78 -67.53 12.10
C ASN A 21 4.46 -68.42 13.13
N PHE A 22 4.45 -67.99 14.40
CA PHE A 22 4.94 -68.78 15.52
C PHE A 22 3.80 -69.15 16.45
N GLN A 23 3.58 -70.44 16.66
CA GLN A 23 2.55 -70.98 17.55
C GLN A 23 3.20 -71.72 18.71
N MET A 24 2.86 -71.31 19.94
CA MET A 24 3.25 -71.99 21.18
C MET A 24 2.04 -72.77 21.70
N CYS A 25 2.21 -74.06 21.95
CA CYS A 25 1.14 -75.00 22.24
C CYS A 25 1.34 -75.74 23.55
N GLU A 26 0.28 -75.85 24.35
CA GLU A 26 0.21 -76.76 25.51
C GLU A 26 -0.46 -78.08 25.09
N ILE A 27 0.03 -79.23 25.58
CA ILE A 27 -0.53 -80.53 25.23
C ILE A 27 -1.72 -80.85 26.12
N THR A 28 -2.86 -81.23 25.53
CA THR A 28 -4.14 -81.41 26.26
C THR A 28 -4.55 -82.87 26.43
N ASN A 29 -3.86 -83.82 25.80
CA ASN A 29 -4.06 -85.27 26.00
C ASN A 29 -3.84 -85.65 27.48
N LYS A 30 -4.93 -85.99 28.18
CA LYS A 30 -4.89 -86.35 29.61
C LYS A 30 -3.91 -87.49 29.93
N LYS A 31 -3.87 -88.54 29.10
CA LYS A 31 -2.99 -89.69 29.31
C LYS A 31 -1.50 -89.38 29.11
N ILE A 32 -1.17 -88.44 28.23
CA ILE A 32 0.21 -87.96 28.06
C ILE A 32 0.63 -87.17 29.30
N LEU A 33 -0.26 -86.29 29.80
CA LEU A 33 -0.03 -85.53 31.04
C LEU A 33 0.11 -86.46 32.27
N ASP A 34 -0.75 -87.46 32.41
CA ASP A 34 -0.72 -88.43 33.51
C ASP A 34 0.59 -89.25 33.55
N GLN A 35 1.16 -89.61 32.40
CA GLN A 35 2.44 -90.32 32.32
C GLN A 35 3.64 -89.41 32.67
N LEU A 36 3.60 -88.13 32.25
CA LEU A 36 4.69 -87.17 32.47
C LEU A 36 4.69 -86.52 33.87
N LYS A 37 3.61 -86.69 34.64
CA LYS A 37 3.45 -86.31 36.06
C LYS A 37 3.70 -84.82 36.33
N THR A 38 4.92 -84.46 36.74
CA THR A 38 5.31 -83.09 37.11
C THR A 38 5.99 -82.33 35.97
N GLN A 39 6.39 -83.02 34.91
CA GLN A 39 7.06 -82.41 33.76
C GLN A 39 6.02 -81.80 32.83
N LYS A 40 6.27 -80.60 32.33
CA LYS A 40 5.35 -79.88 31.44
C LYS A 40 5.67 -80.14 29.97
N PRO A 41 4.84 -80.88 29.22
CA PRO A 41 4.99 -80.99 27.78
C PRO A 41 4.44 -79.75 27.08
N GLN A 42 5.18 -79.25 26.10
CA GLN A 42 4.78 -78.16 25.21
C GLN A 42 5.18 -78.51 23.77
N ALA A 43 4.54 -77.90 22.79
CA ALA A 43 4.95 -78.00 21.40
C ALA A 43 5.07 -76.61 20.79
N THR A 44 5.99 -76.43 19.84
CA THR A 44 6.02 -75.25 18.96
C THR A 44 5.69 -75.67 17.55
N PHE A 45 4.89 -74.86 16.86
CA PHE A 45 4.63 -75.00 15.43
C PHE A 45 4.91 -73.66 14.77
N SER A 46 5.86 -73.61 13.83
CA SER A 46 6.24 -72.37 13.14
C SER A 46 6.27 -72.56 11.64
N CYS A 47 5.76 -71.63 10.85
CA CYS A 47 5.75 -71.69 9.39
C CYS A 47 6.25 -70.40 8.76
N ASN A 48 6.98 -70.50 7.64
CA ASN A 48 7.41 -69.39 6.81
C ASN A 48 6.69 -69.44 5.45
N ALA A 49 6.04 -68.33 5.07
CA ALA A 49 5.21 -68.27 3.87
C ALA A 49 6.01 -68.23 2.56
N GLU A 50 7.21 -67.63 2.54
CA GLU A 50 8.04 -67.51 1.33
C GLU A 50 8.64 -68.85 0.92
N ARG A 51 8.95 -69.72 1.89
CA ARG A 51 9.64 -71.00 1.65
C ARG A 51 8.73 -72.21 1.58
N HIS A 52 7.46 -72.09 1.98
CA HIS A 52 6.55 -73.23 2.18
C HIS A 52 7.11 -74.29 3.16
N GLU A 53 7.91 -73.85 4.14
CA GLU A 53 8.53 -74.66 5.18
C GLU A 53 7.82 -74.43 6.52
N CYS A 54 7.51 -75.50 7.24
CA CYS A 54 7.03 -75.48 8.62
C CYS A 54 7.91 -76.35 9.52
N ASN A 55 7.95 -76.07 10.82
CA ASN A 55 8.65 -76.85 11.82
C ASN A 55 7.72 -77.15 13.00
N PHE A 56 7.72 -78.40 13.45
CA PHE A 56 7.06 -78.84 14.68
C PHE A 56 8.13 -79.30 15.67
N GLN A 57 8.16 -78.77 16.89
CA GLN A 57 9.13 -79.17 17.91
C GLN A 57 8.42 -79.55 19.20
N PHE A 58 8.88 -80.62 19.85
CA PHE A 58 8.32 -81.13 21.09
C PHE A 58 9.27 -80.85 22.26
N TRP A 59 8.72 -80.25 23.32
CA TRP A 59 9.46 -79.77 24.48
C TRP A 59 8.93 -80.43 25.75
N VAL A 60 9.83 -80.75 26.67
CA VAL A 60 9.47 -81.15 28.04
C VAL A 60 10.32 -80.33 29.01
N ASP A 61 9.68 -79.62 29.96
CA ASP A 61 10.35 -78.72 30.90
C ASP A 61 11.35 -77.77 30.21
N GLN A 62 10.89 -77.09 29.16
CA GLN A 62 11.66 -76.14 28.33
C GLN A 62 12.88 -76.75 27.62
N LYS A 63 12.94 -78.09 27.51
CA LYS A 63 13.98 -78.82 26.79
C LYS A 63 13.39 -79.50 25.57
N GLU A 64 13.88 -79.11 24.39
CA GLU A 64 13.59 -79.80 23.14
C GLU A 64 13.96 -81.28 23.26
N SER A 65 13.03 -82.14 22.85
CA SER A 65 13.18 -83.60 22.86
C SER A 65 13.35 -84.10 21.43
N PHE A 66 12.43 -83.71 20.53
CA PHE A 66 12.56 -83.95 19.10
C PHE A 66 11.95 -82.81 18.30
N TYR A 67 12.34 -82.71 17.03
CA TYR A 67 11.76 -81.78 16.08
C TYR A 67 11.50 -82.46 14.74
N CYS A 68 10.56 -81.91 13.98
CA CYS A 68 10.19 -82.33 12.64
C CYS A 68 10.22 -81.11 11.73
N ALA A 69 11.00 -81.19 10.65
CA ALA A 69 10.91 -80.27 9.52
C ALA A 69 9.82 -80.78 8.56
N LEU A 70 8.95 -79.87 8.13
CA LEU A 70 7.85 -80.14 7.22
C LEU A 70 8.04 -79.26 5.97
N ASN A 71 8.05 -79.89 4.80
CA ASN A 71 8.27 -79.23 3.52
C ASN A 71 7.05 -79.40 2.61
N ASP A 72 6.97 -78.57 1.59
CA ASP A 72 5.86 -78.56 0.62
C ASP A 72 4.51 -78.35 1.34
N CYS A 73 4.47 -77.33 2.21
CA CYS A 73 3.30 -77.01 3.02
C CYS A 73 2.31 -76.08 2.30
N GLU A 74 1.05 -76.50 2.25
CA GLU A 74 -0.12 -75.69 1.91
C GLU A 74 -0.90 -75.31 3.18
N TRP A 75 -1.49 -74.12 3.21
CA TRP A 75 -2.33 -73.67 4.32
C TRP A 75 -3.59 -72.95 3.83
N ASN A 76 -4.68 -73.13 4.57
CA ASN A 76 -5.97 -72.49 4.31
C ASN A 76 -6.65 -72.03 5.61
N ALA A 77 -7.39 -70.93 5.54
CA ALA A 77 -8.20 -70.40 6.63
C ALA A 77 -9.66 -70.25 6.19
N GLU A 78 -10.55 -70.94 6.89
CA GLU A 78 -12.00 -70.85 6.75
C GLU A 78 -12.55 -70.10 7.97
N ALA A 79 -12.99 -68.86 7.77
CA ALA A 79 -13.69 -68.08 8.78
C ALA A 79 -15.17 -67.95 8.37
N THR A 80 -16.05 -68.29 9.31
CA THR A 80 -17.51 -68.16 9.20
C THR A 80 -18.02 -67.49 10.48
N ASP A 81 -19.22 -66.90 10.44
CA ASP A 81 -19.79 -66.10 11.54
C ASP A 81 -19.78 -66.77 12.93
N ILE A 82 -19.66 -68.11 12.98
CA ILE A 82 -19.67 -68.92 14.21
C ILE A 82 -18.40 -69.78 14.42
N ARG A 83 -17.47 -69.83 13.45
CA ARG A 83 -16.34 -70.78 13.47
C ARG A 83 -15.17 -70.31 12.62
N ASN A 84 -13.99 -70.27 13.26
CA ASN A 84 -12.69 -70.09 12.61
C ASN A 84 -11.95 -71.43 12.57
N LYS A 85 -11.40 -71.78 11.41
CA LYS A 85 -10.63 -73.02 11.18
C LYS A 85 -9.42 -72.71 10.31
N THR A 86 -8.22 -72.99 10.82
CA THR A 86 -6.98 -72.94 10.03
C THR A 86 -6.43 -74.34 9.86
N THR A 87 -5.98 -74.69 8.66
CA THR A 87 -5.47 -76.02 8.31
C THR A 87 -4.19 -75.88 7.53
N TYR A 88 -3.13 -76.53 8.02
CA TYR A 88 -1.85 -76.73 7.36
C TYR A 88 -1.74 -78.19 6.94
N ARG A 89 -1.22 -78.43 5.75
CA ARG A 89 -0.98 -79.76 5.19
C ARG A 89 0.39 -79.73 4.51
N CYS A 90 1.27 -80.63 4.90
CA CYS A 90 2.61 -80.75 4.32
C CYS A 90 2.82 -82.18 3.84
N GLU A 91 3.25 -82.34 2.59
CA GLU A 91 3.40 -83.67 1.99
C GLU A 91 4.66 -84.38 2.51
N ASN A 92 5.76 -83.65 2.74
CA ASN A 92 7.04 -84.20 3.18
C ASN A 92 7.34 -83.85 4.64
N VAL A 93 7.76 -84.83 5.45
CA VAL A 93 8.11 -84.66 6.87
C VAL A 93 9.41 -85.41 7.19
N GLN A 94 10.29 -84.79 7.99
CA GLN A 94 11.53 -85.41 8.49
C GLN A 94 11.72 -85.07 9.97
N CYS A 95 11.66 -86.07 10.85
CA CYS A 95 11.81 -85.89 12.29
C CYS A 95 13.18 -86.36 12.80
N LYS A 96 13.69 -85.71 13.86
CA LYS A 96 14.96 -86.05 14.52
C LYS A 96 14.86 -85.94 16.04
N CYS A 97 15.30 -86.99 16.73
CA CYS A 97 15.47 -87.01 18.18
C CYS A 97 16.73 -86.24 18.61
N VAL A 98 16.66 -85.52 19.72
CA VAL A 98 17.82 -84.91 20.39
C VAL A 98 18.34 -85.92 21.42
N PRO A 99 19.55 -86.48 21.28
CA PRO A 99 20.01 -87.59 22.11
C PRO A 99 20.19 -87.20 23.59
N GLY A 100 19.89 -88.13 24.49
CA GLY A 100 19.95 -87.96 25.94
C GLY A 100 18.79 -87.14 26.52
N ARG A 101 17.70 -86.95 25.76
CA ARG A 101 16.47 -86.28 26.21
C ARG A 101 15.39 -87.29 26.56
N LEU A 102 14.34 -86.83 27.24
CA LEU A 102 13.15 -87.64 27.44
C LEU A 102 12.58 -88.03 26.07
N LEU A 103 12.14 -89.27 25.90
CA LEU A 103 11.72 -89.87 24.62
C LEU A 103 12.87 -90.14 23.61
N CYS A 104 14.11 -89.72 23.92
CA CYS A 104 15.27 -89.83 23.04
C CYS A 104 16.51 -90.32 23.81
N GLY A 105 16.42 -91.51 24.40
CA GLY A 105 17.56 -92.21 25.01
C GLY A 105 17.96 -91.78 26.43
N SER A 106 17.05 -91.23 27.24
CA SER A 106 17.31 -91.00 28.68
C SER A 106 17.03 -92.26 29.52
N GLU A 107 17.80 -92.48 30.61
CA GLU A 107 17.80 -93.70 31.42
C GLU A 107 16.44 -94.07 32.09
N ASN A 108 15.42 -93.20 32.02
CA ASN A 108 14.08 -93.44 32.55
C ASN A 108 12.95 -93.10 31.55
N SER A 109 13.23 -93.14 30.23
CA SER A 109 12.20 -92.94 29.19
C SER A 109 12.28 -94.02 28.11
N ILE A 110 11.14 -94.35 27.50
CA ILE A 110 11.09 -95.05 26.21
C ILE A 110 11.92 -94.23 25.19
N ASP A 111 12.72 -94.89 24.36
CA ASP A 111 13.41 -94.23 23.23
C ASP A 111 12.61 -94.45 21.95
N ILE A 112 12.22 -93.36 21.27
CA ILE A 112 11.54 -93.40 19.97
C ILE A 112 12.42 -92.86 18.84
N GLY A 113 13.72 -92.65 19.06
CA GLY A 113 14.62 -92.05 18.07
C GLY A 113 14.63 -92.76 16.71
N ASP A 114 14.74 -94.09 16.69
CA ASP A 114 14.72 -94.87 15.44
C ASP A 114 13.37 -94.79 14.72
N PHE A 115 12.26 -94.74 15.47
CA PHE A 115 10.90 -94.60 14.91
C PHE A 115 10.70 -93.24 14.25
N LEU A 116 11.19 -92.15 14.87
CA LEU A 116 11.09 -90.80 14.32
C LEU A 116 11.83 -90.64 12.98
N ASP A 117 12.96 -91.34 12.79
CA ASP A 117 13.78 -91.25 11.58
C ASP A 117 13.32 -92.22 10.47
N GLN A 118 12.80 -93.40 10.83
CA GLN A 118 12.48 -94.46 9.86
C GLN A 118 11.02 -94.50 9.41
N ASP A 119 10.06 -94.20 10.29
CA ASP A 119 8.63 -94.43 10.01
C ASP A 119 7.85 -93.16 9.66
N ILE A 120 8.26 -91.99 10.19
CA ILE A 120 7.59 -90.71 9.90
C ILE A 120 8.05 -90.15 8.56
N LYS A 121 7.17 -90.20 7.56
CA LYS A 121 7.44 -89.69 6.19
C LYS A 121 6.39 -88.70 5.67
N GLY A 122 5.26 -88.55 6.36
CA GLY A 122 4.15 -87.71 5.95
C GLY A 122 3.09 -88.47 5.12
N PRO A 123 2.01 -87.78 4.69
CA PRO A 123 1.75 -86.36 4.89
C PRO A 123 1.34 -86.03 6.33
N ALA A 124 1.80 -84.91 6.86
CA ALA A 124 1.36 -84.39 8.15
C ALA A 124 0.36 -83.25 7.97
N SER A 125 -0.53 -83.12 8.95
CA SER A 125 -1.50 -82.02 9.01
C SER A 125 -1.55 -81.40 10.40
N PHE A 126 -1.62 -80.08 10.45
CA PHE A 126 -1.83 -79.32 11.67
C PHE A 126 -3.06 -78.44 11.49
N ARG A 127 -4.09 -78.65 12.32
CA ARG A 127 -5.37 -77.94 12.20
C ARG A 127 -5.76 -77.31 13.52
N THR A 128 -6.09 -76.02 13.50
CA THR A 128 -6.66 -75.32 14.65
C THR A 128 -8.11 -74.96 14.36
N GLN A 129 -8.98 -75.08 15.36
CA GLN A 129 -10.38 -74.74 15.27
C GLN A 129 -10.86 -74.01 16.53
N HIS A 130 -11.66 -72.96 16.34
CA HIS A 130 -12.35 -72.25 17.39
C HIS A 130 -13.80 -71.98 16.96
N THR A 131 -14.77 -72.29 17.84
CA THR A 131 -16.21 -72.11 17.59
C THR A 131 -16.80 -71.20 18.65
N GLU A 132 -17.60 -70.21 18.26
CA GLU A 132 -18.25 -69.32 19.21
C GLU A 132 -19.23 -70.13 20.10
N GLY A 133 -19.05 -70.02 21.42
CA GLY A 133 -19.77 -70.82 22.42
C GLY A 133 -19.09 -72.12 22.86
N GLY A 134 -17.96 -72.50 22.24
CA GLY A 134 -17.10 -73.62 22.68
C GLY A 134 -17.61 -75.00 22.27
N SER A 135 -16.97 -75.61 21.26
CA SER A 135 -17.22 -76.99 20.83
C SER A 135 -16.24 -77.97 21.48
N PRO A 136 -16.64 -79.23 21.77
CA PRO A 136 -15.68 -80.30 22.10
C PRO A 136 -14.74 -80.68 20.94
N THR A 137 -14.91 -80.07 19.74
CA THR A 137 -14.01 -80.19 18.59
C THR A 137 -13.09 -78.98 18.40
N ASP A 138 -13.08 -78.04 19.35
CA ASP A 138 -12.19 -76.89 19.33
C ASP A 138 -10.83 -77.21 19.99
N GLY A 139 -9.80 -76.49 19.56
CA GLY A 139 -8.40 -76.76 19.86
C GLY A 139 -7.58 -76.99 18.58
N SER A 140 -6.32 -77.34 18.78
CA SER A 140 -5.36 -77.64 17.73
C SER A 140 -5.05 -79.14 17.70
N ILE A 141 -4.88 -79.71 16.52
CA ILE A 141 -4.59 -81.13 16.32
C ILE A 141 -3.41 -81.26 15.37
N PHE A 142 -2.36 -81.95 15.82
CA PHE A 142 -1.29 -82.44 14.96
C PHE A 142 -1.55 -83.91 14.64
N SER A 143 -1.52 -84.26 13.36
CA SER A 143 -1.88 -85.58 12.86
C SER A 143 -0.96 -86.02 11.73
N GLU A 144 -0.28 -87.14 11.94
CA GLU A 144 0.54 -87.88 10.98
C GLU A 144 0.24 -89.38 11.17
N PRO A 145 0.09 -90.19 10.11
CA PRO A 145 -0.37 -91.58 10.21
C PRO A 145 0.39 -92.47 11.20
N ALA A 146 1.73 -92.53 11.12
CA ALA A 146 2.53 -93.42 11.97
C ALA A 146 2.51 -92.95 13.44
N MET A 147 2.66 -91.65 13.67
CA MET A 147 2.58 -91.00 14.98
C MET A 147 1.22 -91.24 15.65
N ASN A 148 0.11 -91.14 14.89
CA ASN A 148 -1.23 -91.43 15.41
C ASN A 148 -1.39 -92.89 15.84
N GLU A 149 -0.79 -93.85 15.11
CA GLU A 149 -0.79 -95.28 15.47
C GLU A 149 0.02 -95.54 16.75
N LEU A 150 1.19 -94.90 16.90
CA LEU A 150 1.96 -94.92 18.14
C LEU A 150 1.16 -94.33 19.32
N ILE A 151 0.50 -93.19 19.13
CA ILE A 151 -0.27 -92.55 20.22
C ILE A 151 -1.49 -93.39 20.60
N SER A 152 -2.16 -93.99 19.61
CA SER A 152 -3.31 -94.88 19.83
C SER A 152 -2.90 -96.19 20.54
N SER A 153 -1.73 -96.75 20.23
CA SER A 153 -1.25 -97.98 20.86
C SER A 153 -0.64 -97.78 22.26
N VAL A 154 0.10 -96.67 22.49
CA VAL A 154 0.80 -96.41 23.76
C VAL A 154 -0.05 -95.63 24.76
N PHE A 155 -0.83 -94.65 24.30
CA PHE A 155 -1.64 -93.77 25.16
C PHE A 155 -3.14 -94.00 24.98
N GLY A 156 -3.60 -94.54 23.84
CA GLY A 156 -5.02 -94.79 23.56
C GLY A 156 -5.80 -93.55 23.15
N ASP A 157 -5.13 -92.52 22.62
CA ASP A 157 -5.75 -91.33 22.06
C ASP A 157 -5.51 -91.32 20.53
N PRO A 158 -6.41 -90.74 19.71
CA PRO A 158 -6.31 -90.89 18.25
C PRO A 158 -5.27 -89.98 17.56
N SER A 159 -4.80 -88.92 18.23
CA SER A 159 -3.83 -87.94 17.73
C SER A 159 -3.35 -87.03 18.87
N ILE A 160 -2.39 -86.13 18.61
CA ILE A 160 -1.96 -85.10 19.57
C ILE A 160 -2.96 -83.94 19.54
N THR A 161 -3.70 -83.75 20.63
CA THR A 161 -4.52 -82.56 20.87
C THR A 161 -3.71 -81.53 21.66
N LEU A 162 -3.81 -80.29 21.19
CA LEU A 162 -3.00 -79.15 21.59
C LEU A 162 -3.92 -77.94 21.85
N ASN A 163 -3.48 -77.02 22.69
CA ASN A 163 -4.06 -75.69 22.83
C ASN A 163 -2.99 -74.67 22.45
N CYS A 164 -3.13 -74.03 21.28
CA CYS A 164 -2.08 -73.20 20.69
C CYS A 164 -2.42 -71.71 20.71
N HIS A 165 -1.39 -70.90 20.95
CA HIS A 165 -1.40 -69.46 20.80
C HIS A 165 -0.45 -69.07 19.68
N SER A 166 -0.99 -68.59 18.55
CA SER A 166 -0.22 -68.03 17.45
C SER A 166 0.10 -66.56 17.65
N GLY A 167 1.19 -66.12 17.04
CA GLY A 167 1.63 -64.73 17.05
C GLY A 167 2.55 -64.42 15.88
N GLU A 168 2.19 -63.39 15.13
CA GLU A 168 3.02 -62.75 14.10
C GLU A 168 2.97 -61.22 14.31
N CYS A 169 4.06 -60.51 14.02
CA CYS A 169 4.10 -59.04 14.06
C CYS A 169 3.96 -58.50 12.64
N LEU A 170 2.80 -57.91 12.33
CA LEU A 170 2.49 -57.35 11.02
C LEU A 170 2.27 -55.84 11.11
N TYR A 171 2.47 -55.12 10.00
CA TYR A 171 1.90 -53.78 9.89
C TYR A 171 0.38 -53.86 9.75
N LYS A 172 -0.33 -52.86 10.27
CA LYS A 172 -1.80 -52.76 10.19
C LYS A 172 -2.35 -52.87 8.75
N THR A 173 -1.54 -52.53 7.75
CA THR A 173 -1.84 -52.64 6.31
C THR A 173 -1.73 -54.06 5.75
N GLU A 174 -0.97 -54.93 6.41
CA GLU A 174 -0.69 -56.32 5.97
C GLU A 174 -1.68 -57.32 6.58
N LEU A 175 -2.56 -56.87 7.48
CA LEU A 175 -3.60 -57.70 8.08
C LEU A 175 -4.55 -58.26 7.01
N PRO A 176 -4.75 -59.59 6.94
CA PRO A 176 -5.68 -60.21 5.99
C PRO A 176 -7.09 -59.61 6.09
N GLY A 177 -7.61 -59.09 4.98
CA GLY A 177 -8.93 -58.43 4.92
C GLY A 177 -8.94 -56.93 5.28
N TYR A 178 -7.79 -56.29 5.52
CA TYR A 178 -7.72 -54.86 5.75
C TYR A 178 -8.21 -54.05 4.53
N GLN A 179 -9.28 -53.28 4.72
CA GLN A 179 -9.76 -52.31 3.74
C GLN A 179 -9.48 -50.89 4.24
N ARG A 180 -8.75 -50.09 3.45
CA ARG A 180 -8.43 -48.69 3.82
C ARG A 180 -9.70 -47.86 3.98
N PRO A 181 -9.81 -47.02 5.04
CA PRO A 181 -10.93 -46.11 5.18
C PRO A 181 -10.88 -45.03 4.07
N ILE A 182 -11.84 -45.09 3.14
CA ILE A 182 -12.00 -44.05 2.10
C ILE A 182 -12.29 -42.71 2.80
N LYS A 183 -11.53 -41.66 2.45
CA LYS A 183 -11.75 -40.28 2.94
C LYS A 183 -13.17 -39.82 2.61
N LYS A 184 -14.08 -39.85 3.59
CA LYS A 184 -15.45 -39.36 3.43
C LYS A 184 -15.43 -37.83 3.41
N ILE A 185 -15.71 -37.23 2.24
CA ILE A 185 -15.83 -35.77 2.10
C ILE A 185 -17.09 -35.33 2.85
N ASN A 186 -16.92 -34.54 3.91
CA ASN A 186 -18.02 -34.01 4.72
C ASN A 186 -18.70 -32.82 4.00
N THR A 187 -19.50 -33.13 2.99
CA THR A 187 -20.36 -32.16 2.27
C THR A 187 -21.20 -31.24 3.18
N PRO A 188 -21.80 -31.65 4.32
CA PRO A 188 -22.49 -30.71 5.20
C PRO A 188 -21.54 -29.71 5.89
N LEU A 189 -20.28 -30.09 6.16
CA LEU A 189 -19.28 -29.19 6.74
C LEU A 189 -18.86 -28.14 5.71
N ILE A 190 -18.66 -28.54 4.45
CA ILE A 190 -18.38 -27.61 3.34
C ILE A 190 -19.52 -26.60 3.18
N ALA A 191 -20.78 -27.07 3.12
CA ALA A 191 -21.95 -26.20 3.03
C ALA A 191 -22.06 -25.25 4.24
N GLY A 192 -21.80 -25.75 5.45
CA GLY A 192 -21.79 -24.96 6.69
C GLY A 192 -20.71 -23.88 6.70
N VAL A 193 -19.50 -24.17 6.20
CA VAL A 193 -18.40 -23.19 6.12
C VAL A 193 -18.70 -22.10 5.07
N ILE A 194 -19.24 -22.47 3.90
CA ILE A 194 -19.64 -21.51 2.87
C ILE A 194 -20.77 -20.60 3.39
N ALA A 195 -21.80 -21.18 4.01
CA ALA A 195 -22.90 -20.42 4.62
C ALA A 195 -22.41 -19.54 5.78
N GLY A 196 -21.49 -20.02 6.60
CA GLY A 196 -20.85 -19.28 7.69
C GLY A 196 -20.02 -18.09 7.20
N CYS A 197 -19.23 -18.27 6.13
CA CYS A 197 -18.47 -17.17 5.51
C CYS A 197 -19.40 -16.13 4.86
N ALA A 198 -20.46 -16.56 4.18
CA ALA A 198 -21.47 -15.66 3.63
C ALA A 198 -22.21 -14.88 4.73
N LEU A 199 -22.62 -15.54 5.81
CA LEU A 199 -23.22 -14.89 6.99
C LEU A 199 -22.24 -13.95 7.69
N PHE A 200 -20.96 -14.30 7.81
CA PHE A 200 -19.93 -13.41 8.37
C PHE A 200 -19.80 -12.14 7.52
N VAL A 201 -19.81 -12.25 6.20
CA VAL A 201 -19.71 -11.08 5.31
C VAL A 201 -20.98 -10.22 5.38
N VAL A 202 -22.17 -10.83 5.40
CA VAL A 202 -23.43 -10.10 5.65
C VAL A 202 -23.43 -9.45 7.04
N ALA A 203 -22.92 -10.12 8.07
CA ALA A 203 -22.81 -9.58 9.42
C ALA A 203 -21.78 -8.44 9.49
N VAL A 204 -20.65 -8.51 8.77
CA VAL A 204 -19.69 -7.41 8.64
C VAL A 204 -20.33 -6.23 7.90
N ILE A 205 -21.06 -6.47 6.81
CA ILE A 205 -21.80 -5.42 6.08
C ILE A 205 -22.86 -4.76 6.97
N LEU A 206 -23.63 -5.54 7.75
CA LEU A 206 -24.64 -5.05 8.68
C LEU A 206 -24.03 -4.34 9.90
N LEU A 207 -22.92 -4.84 10.44
CA LEU A 207 -22.17 -4.20 11.52
C LEU A 207 -21.58 -2.88 11.05
N VAL A 208 -20.96 -2.86 9.87
CA VAL A 208 -20.52 -1.64 9.18
C VAL A 208 -21.72 -0.70 9.05
N PHE A 209 -22.80 -1.09 8.37
CA PHE A 209 -23.99 -0.25 8.19
C PHE A 209 -24.58 0.30 9.51
N PHE A 210 -24.64 -0.53 10.55
CA PHE A 210 -25.14 -0.16 11.88
C PHE A 210 -24.20 0.84 12.58
N LEU A 211 -22.89 0.60 12.57
CA LEU A 211 -21.89 1.54 13.10
C LEU A 211 -21.87 2.85 12.30
N SER A 212 -22.12 2.80 10.99
CA SER A 212 -22.30 3.97 10.11
C SER A 212 -23.37 4.90 10.66
N ARG A 213 -24.57 4.33 10.91
CA ARG A 213 -25.71 5.09 11.41
C ARG A 213 -25.54 5.49 12.88
N ARG A 214 -24.89 4.67 13.70
CA ARG A 214 -24.74 4.95 15.14
C ARG A 214 -23.77 6.10 15.44
N ASN A 215 -22.76 6.33 14.60
CA ASN A 215 -21.85 7.47 14.74
C ASN A 215 -22.44 8.82 14.29
N ALA A 216 -23.58 8.85 13.60
CA ALA A 216 -24.29 10.10 13.30
C ALA A 216 -24.94 10.72 14.55
N ASN A 217 -25.29 9.92 15.55
CA ASN A 217 -26.07 10.33 16.72
C ASN A 217 -25.24 10.51 18.01
N LYS A 218 -23.91 10.67 17.92
CA LYS A 218 -23.04 10.76 19.11
C LYS A 218 -22.21 12.05 19.21
N TYR A 219 -22.83 13.16 18.82
CA TYR A 219 -22.45 14.51 19.27
C TYR A 219 -23.65 15.13 19.97
N GLY A 220 -23.76 14.91 21.28
CA GLY A 220 -24.61 15.74 22.13
C GLY A 220 -23.93 17.10 22.37
N PRO A 221 -24.68 18.15 22.70
CA PRO A 221 -24.08 19.43 23.09
C PRO A 221 -23.18 19.21 24.32
N ILE A 222 -21.91 19.59 24.19
CA ILE A 222 -20.95 19.54 25.30
C ILE A 222 -21.24 20.75 26.18
N HIS A 223 -21.74 20.53 27.38
CA HIS A 223 -21.72 21.57 28.42
C HIS A 223 -20.28 21.68 28.92
N LEU A 224 -19.67 22.84 28.72
CA LEU A 224 -18.46 23.23 29.42
C LEU A 224 -18.82 23.60 30.87
N GLY A 225 -17.88 23.41 31.78
CA GLY A 225 -17.96 23.98 33.12
C GLY A 225 -17.29 25.35 33.14
N ASP A 226 -17.82 26.28 33.93
CA ASP A 226 -17.42 27.70 33.93
C ASP A 226 -15.91 27.92 34.11
N ASP A 227 -15.22 27.04 34.86
CA ASP A 227 -13.77 27.07 35.07
C ASP A 227 -12.95 26.82 33.79
N GLU A 228 -13.45 26.00 32.85
CA GLU A 228 -12.75 25.71 31.58
C GLU A 228 -12.92 26.85 30.56
N GLU A 229 -14.00 27.62 30.63
CA GLU A 229 -14.21 28.76 29.73
C GLU A 229 -13.19 29.89 29.97
N GLU A 230 -12.79 30.13 31.22
CA GLU A 230 -11.83 31.19 31.56
C GLU A 230 -10.39 30.85 31.13
N GLU A 231 -9.97 29.57 31.19
CA GLU A 231 -8.70 29.12 30.59
C GLU A 231 -8.75 29.19 29.06
N ASN A 232 -9.85 28.75 28.45
CA ASN A 232 -10.03 28.81 27.00
C ASN A 232 -10.00 30.26 26.48
N ALA A 233 -10.65 31.20 27.17
CA ALA A 233 -10.61 32.63 26.83
C ALA A 233 -9.18 33.20 26.89
N LYS A 234 -8.40 32.86 27.92
CA LYS A 234 -6.97 33.24 28.03
C LYS A 234 -6.15 32.65 26.88
N LEU A 235 -6.38 31.40 26.48
CA LEU A 235 -5.74 30.72 25.35
C LEU A 235 -6.24 31.18 23.96
N MET A 236 -7.33 31.95 23.89
CA MET A 236 -7.79 32.62 22.67
C MET A 236 -7.18 34.02 22.50
N ALA A 237 -6.85 34.69 23.61
CA ALA A 237 -6.23 36.02 23.64
C ALA A 237 -4.70 36.02 23.40
N ASP A 238 -4.07 34.84 23.35
CA ASP A 238 -2.61 34.70 23.46
C ASP A 238 -1.84 34.75 22.11
N HIS A 239 -2.44 35.29 21.03
CA HIS A 239 -1.68 35.64 19.82
C HIS A 239 -1.10 37.05 19.99
N LYS A 240 0.20 37.14 20.24
CA LYS A 240 0.90 38.43 20.37
C LYS A 240 0.95 39.13 19.00
N PRO A 241 0.40 40.34 18.84
CA PRO A 241 0.51 41.09 17.59
C PRO A 241 1.98 41.23 17.16
N ALA A 242 2.26 41.03 15.87
CA ALA A 242 3.62 40.97 15.35
C ALA A 242 3.79 41.80 14.07
N ALA A 243 4.53 42.90 14.17
CA ALA A 243 5.08 43.62 13.03
C ALA A 243 6.25 42.82 12.45
N MET A 244 6.39 42.82 11.12
CA MET A 244 7.51 42.22 10.42
C MET A 244 8.19 43.27 9.54
N HIS A 245 9.49 43.45 9.72
CA HIS A 245 10.32 44.33 8.91
C HIS A 245 11.41 43.49 8.26
N PHE A 246 11.76 43.80 7.01
CA PHE A 246 12.83 43.13 6.28
C PHE A 246 13.56 44.11 5.37
N GLU A 247 14.87 43.92 5.24
CA GLU A 247 15.74 44.84 4.52
C GLU A 247 16.75 44.08 3.65
N ASN A 248 16.94 44.58 2.41
CA ASN A 248 17.93 44.10 1.45
C ASN A 248 17.85 42.58 1.17
N VAL A 249 16.63 42.04 1.13
CA VAL A 249 16.38 40.61 0.89
C VAL A 249 16.79 40.24 -0.53
N SER A 250 17.74 39.32 -0.64
CA SER A 250 18.33 38.88 -1.91
C SER A 250 18.50 37.36 -1.93
N TYR A 251 18.32 36.73 -3.10
CA TYR A 251 18.35 35.27 -3.25
C TYR A 251 19.13 34.83 -4.48
N ASN A 252 20.23 34.11 -4.25
CA ASN A 252 21.16 33.66 -5.27
C ASN A 252 21.14 32.13 -5.43
N LEU A 253 20.77 31.64 -6.61
CA LEU A 253 20.72 30.21 -6.94
C LEU A 253 21.72 29.89 -8.05
N LYS A 254 22.75 29.08 -7.73
CA LYS A 254 23.78 28.62 -8.69
C LYS A 254 24.43 29.77 -9.50
N GLY A 255 24.68 30.92 -8.86
CA GLY A 255 25.27 32.10 -9.50
C GLY A 255 24.29 33.01 -10.23
N LYS A 256 23.01 32.64 -10.37
CA LYS A 256 21.96 33.55 -10.84
C LYS A 256 21.25 34.20 -9.65
N SER A 257 21.23 35.54 -9.60
CA SER A 257 20.31 36.26 -8.72
C SER A 257 18.88 36.09 -9.22
N ILE A 258 17.99 35.70 -8.30
CA ILE A 258 16.55 35.54 -8.53
C ILE A 258 15.77 36.65 -7.82
N LEU A 259 16.29 37.17 -6.71
CA LEU A 259 15.75 38.33 -5.99
C LEU A 259 16.93 39.22 -5.57
N SER A 260 16.78 40.54 -5.61
CA SER A 260 17.81 41.47 -5.12
C SER A 260 17.21 42.74 -4.54
N GLY A 261 17.68 43.14 -3.36
CA GLY A 261 17.42 44.47 -2.78
C GLY A 261 15.99 44.68 -2.24
N ILE A 262 15.24 43.63 -1.92
CA ILE A 262 13.83 43.79 -1.52
C ILE A 262 13.73 44.19 -0.04
N SER A 263 13.09 45.33 0.23
CA SER A 263 12.83 45.86 1.57
C SER A 263 11.35 46.16 1.76
N GLY A 264 10.85 46.13 2.99
CA GLY A 264 9.44 46.30 3.31
C GLY A 264 9.12 46.15 4.80
N SER A 265 7.97 46.71 5.20
CA SER A 265 7.39 46.56 6.53
C SER A 265 5.92 46.17 6.44
N VAL A 266 5.42 45.51 7.48
CA VAL A 266 3.99 45.22 7.65
C VAL A 266 3.65 45.17 9.15
N HIS A 267 2.63 45.93 9.53
CA HIS A 267 2.20 46.10 10.92
C HIS A 267 1.04 45.15 11.28
N PRO A 268 0.78 44.93 12.57
CA PRO A 268 -0.41 44.21 13.00
C PRO A 268 -1.68 44.94 12.55
N GLY A 269 -2.65 44.20 12.01
CA GLY A 269 -3.87 44.80 11.47
C GLY A 269 -3.73 45.36 10.04
N GLU A 270 -2.60 45.11 9.37
CA GLU A 270 -2.40 45.36 7.94
C GLU A 270 -2.45 44.08 7.09
N LEU A 271 -3.01 44.23 5.89
CA LEU A 271 -3.04 43.25 4.82
C LEU A 271 -2.03 43.64 3.72
N LEU A 272 -0.95 42.87 3.58
CA LEU A 272 0.12 43.07 2.60
C LEU A 272 -0.07 42.16 1.37
N ALA A 273 -0.27 42.78 0.21
CA ALA A 273 -0.33 42.10 -1.08
C ALA A 273 1.02 42.16 -1.83
N ILE A 274 1.44 41.04 -2.41
CA ILE A 274 2.64 40.93 -3.27
C ILE A 274 2.16 40.66 -4.70
N MET A 275 2.38 41.63 -5.59
CA MET A 275 1.98 41.61 -7.01
C MET A 275 3.19 41.65 -7.96
N GLY A 276 2.93 41.43 -9.25
CA GLY A 276 3.92 41.46 -10.32
C GLY A 276 3.68 40.37 -11.37
N ALA A 277 4.36 40.49 -12.51
CA ALA A 277 4.28 39.54 -13.63
C ALA A 277 4.55 38.07 -13.24
N SER A 278 4.14 37.14 -14.11
CA SER A 278 4.55 35.74 -14.00
C SER A 278 6.07 35.63 -14.14
N GLY A 279 6.70 34.82 -13.30
CA GLY A 279 8.17 34.70 -13.23
C GLY A 279 8.90 35.81 -12.45
N ALA A 280 8.21 36.87 -11.96
CA ALA A 280 8.84 37.98 -11.23
C ALA A 280 9.40 37.63 -9.83
N GLY A 281 9.28 36.39 -9.37
CA GLY A 281 9.86 35.91 -8.10
C GLY A 281 8.88 35.84 -6.91
N LYS A 282 7.63 36.28 -7.05
CA LYS A 282 6.59 36.35 -5.99
C LYS A 282 6.60 35.19 -4.97
N THR A 283 6.32 33.97 -5.40
CA THR A 283 6.32 32.76 -4.55
C THR A 283 7.69 32.45 -3.93
N SER A 284 8.79 32.73 -4.65
CA SER A 284 10.14 32.54 -4.09
C SER A 284 10.42 33.54 -2.97
N PHE A 285 9.96 34.78 -3.11
CA PHE A 285 10.07 35.81 -2.08
C PHE A 285 9.18 35.49 -0.86
N LEU A 286 7.91 35.09 -1.07
CA LEU A 286 7.01 34.66 0.01
C LEU A 286 7.58 33.47 0.80
N ASP A 287 8.15 32.47 0.11
CA ASP A 287 8.80 31.34 0.78
C ASP A 287 10.03 31.75 1.61
N ILE A 288 10.75 32.81 1.20
CA ILE A 288 11.91 33.35 1.92
C ILE A 288 11.46 34.17 3.14
N LEU A 289 10.42 35.00 3.01
CA LEU A 289 9.79 35.69 4.15
C LEU A 289 9.32 34.68 5.21
N ALA A 290 8.73 33.56 4.79
CA ALA A 290 8.35 32.45 5.66
C ALA A 290 9.55 31.58 6.16
N ARG A 291 10.80 32.01 5.93
CA ARG A 291 12.06 31.32 6.22
C ARG A 291 12.08 29.83 5.79
N LYS A 292 11.44 29.47 4.68
CA LYS A 292 11.55 28.11 4.14
C LYS A 292 12.96 27.89 3.58
N LYS A 293 13.63 26.84 4.06
CA LYS A 293 14.96 26.43 3.56
C LYS A 293 14.92 26.13 2.05
N LYS A 294 15.63 26.95 1.25
CA LYS A 294 15.84 26.80 -0.20
C LYS A 294 17.28 26.34 -0.49
N ARG A 295 17.59 25.98 -1.75
CA ARG A 295 18.94 25.53 -2.18
C ARG A 295 19.95 26.65 -2.39
N GLY A 296 19.49 27.87 -2.66
CA GLY A 296 20.36 29.04 -2.87
C GLY A 296 20.78 29.71 -1.57
N ALA A 297 21.69 30.67 -1.67
CA ALA A 297 22.03 31.55 -0.56
C ALA A 297 20.96 32.65 -0.44
N VAL A 298 20.46 32.86 0.78
CA VAL A 298 19.59 33.98 1.15
C VAL A 298 20.45 35.01 1.88
N LEU A 299 20.31 36.28 1.49
CA LEU A 299 20.90 37.45 2.12
C LEU A 299 19.79 38.43 2.49
N GLY A 300 20.06 39.34 3.42
CA GLY A 300 19.09 40.29 3.97
C GLY A 300 18.75 39.99 5.42
N ASP A 301 18.21 41.00 6.10
CA ASP A 301 17.87 40.95 7.52
C ASP A 301 16.36 40.93 7.73
N PHE A 302 15.92 40.25 8.80
CA PHE A 302 14.51 40.08 9.16
C PHE A 302 14.31 40.33 10.65
N TRP A 303 13.39 41.24 10.99
CA TRP A 303 13.03 41.58 12.36
C TRP A 303 11.54 41.31 12.62
N LEU A 304 11.23 40.81 13.81
CA LEU A 304 9.87 40.71 14.34
C LEU A 304 9.76 41.61 15.57
N ASN A 305 8.85 42.58 15.56
CA ASN A 305 8.70 43.57 16.63
C ASN A 305 10.06 44.22 17.04
N GLY A 306 10.92 44.52 16.06
CA GLY A 306 12.26 45.09 16.26
C GLY A 306 13.38 44.09 16.60
N GLU A 307 13.08 42.83 16.93
CA GLU A 307 14.08 41.83 17.32
C GLU A 307 14.43 40.84 16.20
N LYS A 308 15.70 40.45 16.08
CA LYS A 308 16.14 39.35 15.20
C LYS A 308 15.87 38.00 15.86
N VAL A 309 14.74 37.39 15.50
CA VAL A 309 14.25 36.12 16.06
C VAL A 309 14.94 34.90 15.40
N SER A 310 15.13 33.81 16.17
CA SER A 310 15.71 32.54 15.69
C SER A 310 14.76 31.81 14.72
N ASP A 311 15.27 30.92 13.85
CA ASP A 311 14.45 30.20 12.88
C ASP A 311 13.36 29.31 13.53
N ASP A 312 13.67 28.68 14.67
CA ASP A 312 12.74 27.79 15.36
C ASP A 312 11.65 28.58 16.10
N ASP A 313 11.99 29.71 16.72
CA ASP A 313 11.02 30.62 17.35
C ASP A 313 10.14 31.28 16.27
N PHE A 314 10.73 31.76 15.17
CA PHE A 314 10.02 32.33 14.01
C PHE A 314 8.97 31.36 13.46
N ARG A 315 9.35 30.09 13.30
CA ARG A 315 8.45 29.02 12.82
C ARG A 315 7.25 28.76 13.75
N SER A 316 7.32 29.13 15.03
CA SER A 316 6.20 28.99 15.96
C SER A 316 5.16 30.11 15.86
N VAL A 317 5.57 31.29 15.35
CA VAL A 317 4.75 32.50 15.24
C VAL A 317 3.98 32.57 13.91
N ILE A 318 4.50 31.92 12.86
CA ILE A 318 3.98 32.01 11.49
C ILE A 318 3.02 30.86 11.14
N GLY A 319 2.03 31.15 10.28
CA GLY A 319 1.26 30.17 9.53
C GLY A 319 1.58 30.28 8.03
N PHE A 320 1.55 29.18 7.29
CA PHE A 320 1.76 29.19 5.83
C PHE A 320 0.72 28.36 5.10
N VAL A 321 -0.02 28.97 4.17
CA VAL A 321 -0.99 28.32 3.27
C VAL A 321 -0.37 28.20 1.88
N ASP A 322 -0.21 26.97 1.40
CA ASP A 322 0.35 26.68 0.08
C ASP A 322 -0.70 26.89 -1.03
N GLN A 323 -0.26 27.00 -2.29
CA GLN A 323 -1.17 27.17 -3.44
C GLN A 323 -2.17 26.02 -3.57
N ASP A 324 -1.73 24.76 -3.47
CA ASP A 324 -2.60 23.58 -3.61
C ASP A 324 -3.26 23.14 -2.30
N ASP A 325 -4.59 23.09 -2.27
CA ASP A 325 -5.40 22.56 -1.15
C ASP A 325 -5.59 21.05 -1.23
N THR A 326 -4.51 20.31 -0.98
CA THR A 326 -4.58 18.86 -0.82
C THR A 326 -5.12 18.48 0.56
N MET A 327 -6.27 17.80 0.57
CA MET A 327 -6.98 17.29 1.75
C MET A 327 -7.52 15.88 1.48
N LEU A 328 -7.95 15.16 2.52
CA LEU A 328 -8.58 13.86 2.35
C LEU A 328 -10.06 14.04 1.93
N PRO A 329 -10.47 13.56 0.74
CA PRO A 329 -11.79 13.88 0.17
C PRO A 329 -12.96 13.24 0.92
N THR A 330 -12.71 12.23 1.77
CA THR A 330 -13.72 11.49 2.54
C THR A 330 -14.02 12.08 3.91
N LEU A 331 -13.21 13.01 4.39
CA LEU A 331 -13.40 13.64 5.69
C LEU A 331 -14.40 14.81 5.59
N THR A 332 -15.04 15.14 6.71
CA THR A 332 -15.79 16.40 6.77
C THR A 332 -14.86 17.58 7.01
N VAL A 333 -15.38 18.79 6.78
CA VAL A 333 -14.69 20.04 7.11
C VAL A 333 -14.23 20.05 8.58
N HIS A 334 -15.15 19.79 9.52
CA HIS A 334 -14.85 19.74 10.95
C HIS A 334 -13.80 18.69 11.31
N GLU A 335 -13.91 17.47 10.76
CA GLU A 335 -12.95 16.40 11.06
C GLU A 335 -11.54 16.74 10.57
N THR A 336 -11.41 17.46 9.46
CA THR A 336 -10.11 17.85 8.91
C THR A 336 -9.45 18.95 9.75
N ILE A 337 -10.23 19.95 10.19
CA ILE A 337 -9.77 21.02 11.09
C ILE A 337 -9.43 20.44 12.47
N LEU A 338 -10.27 19.55 13.00
CA LEU A 338 -10.05 18.87 14.28
C LEU A 338 -8.83 17.94 14.25
N ASP A 339 -8.60 17.19 13.18
CA ASP A 339 -7.40 16.36 13.05
C ASP A 339 -6.13 17.25 13.01
N SER A 340 -6.17 18.41 12.33
CA SER A 340 -5.10 19.43 12.39
C SER A 340 -4.89 19.94 13.83
N ALA A 341 -5.98 20.24 14.55
CA ALA A 341 -5.98 20.70 15.93
C ALA A 341 -5.34 19.68 16.88
N LEU A 342 -5.78 18.42 16.83
CA LEU A 342 -5.30 17.35 17.71
C LEU A 342 -3.81 17.05 17.51
N LEU A 343 -3.29 17.23 16.29
CA LEU A 343 -1.88 17.00 15.94
C LEU A 343 -0.97 18.18 16.30
N ARG A 344 -1.45 19.43 16.17
CA ARG A 344 -0.64 20.65 16.32
C ARG A 344 -0.74 21.32 17.70
N LEU A 345 -1.88 21.26 18.38
CA LEU A 345 -2.11 21.93 19.67
C LEU A 345 -1.41 21.19 20.83
N PRO A 346 -0.98 21.90 21.90
CA PRO A 346 -0.19 21.35 23.00
C PRO A 346 -0.86 20.15 23.66
N LYS A 347 -0.05 19.20 24.15
CA LYS A 347 -0.53 18.00 24.85
C LYS A 347 -1.36 18.29 26.11
N ASP A 348 -1.13 19.45 26.74
CA ASP A 348 -1.67 19.81 28.05
C ASP A 348 -3.12 20.35 27.95
N MET A 349 -3.54 20.81 26.76
CA MET A 349 -4.91 21.25 26.48
C MET A 349 -5.86 20.03 26.33
N SER A 350 -7.04 20.10 26.95
CA SER A 350 -8.06 19.06 26.90
C SER A 350 -8.60 18.80 25.47
N ILE A 351 -9.16 17.62 25.22
CA ILE A 351 -9.77 17.30 23.92
C ILE A 351 -11.02 18.18 23.67
N ALA A 352 -11.74 18.56 24.72
CA ALA A 352 -12.88 19.48 24.62
C ALA A 352 -12.42 20.87 24.16
N SER A 353 -11.43 21.47 24.83
CA SER A 353 -10.80 22.74 24.42
C SER A 353 -10.27 22.72 22.99
N LYS A 354 -9.63 21.63 22.55
CA LYS A 354 -9.17 21.48 21.15
C LYS A 354 -10.31 21.42 20.15
N THR A 355 -11.45 20.85 20.54
CA THR A 355 -12.65 20.76 19.70
C THR A 355 -13.33 22.12 19.61
N GLN A 356 -13.47 22.83 20.74
CA GLN A 356 -13.96 24.20 20.79
C GLN A 356 -13.09 25.14 19.93
N LYS A 357 -11.76 25.04 20.04
CA LYS A 357 -10.81 25.81 19.21
C LYS A 357 -11.00 25.59 17.71
N ALA A 358 -11.38 24.38 17.29
CA ALA A 358 -11.72 24.10 15.89
C ALA A 358 -13.05 24.76 15.49
N GLU A 359 -14.09 24.66 16.32
CA GLU A 359 -15.38 25.33 16.05
C GLU A 359 -15.26 26.86 16.01
N ASP A 360 -14.45 27.47 16.85
CA ASP A 360 -14.25 28.93 16.86
C ASP A 360 -13.51 29.41 15.60
N VAL A 361 -12.55 28.63 15.09
CA VAL A 361 -11.92 28.87 13.79
C VAL A 361 -12.93 28.71 12.64
N GLU A 362 -13.84 27.73 12.71
CA GLU A 362 -14.92 27.58 11.73
C GLU A 362 -15.89 28.77 11.72
N ARG A 363 -16.17 29.35 12.89
CA ARG A 363 -16.97 30.58 13.04
C ARG A 363 -16.23 31.80 12.48
N GLN A 364 -14.95 31.98 12.82
CA GLN A 364 -14.09 33.07 12.33
C GLN A 364 -14.02 33.14 10.80
N LEU A 365 -14.02 31.99 10.12
CA LEU A 365 -13.91 31.89 8.67
C LEU A 365 -15.27 31.74 7.96
N GLY A 366 -16.39 31.86 8.68
CA GLY A 366 -17.74 31.75 8.12
C GLY A 366 -18.13 30.35 7.61
N ILE A 367 -17.32 29.31 7.88
CA ILE A 367 -17.51 27.93 7.37
C ILE A 367 -18.24 26.99 8.34
N TYR A 368 -18.65 27.47 9.52
CA TYR A 368 -19.39 26.67 10.52
C TYR A 368 -20.66 26.00 9.94
N HIS A 369 -21.33 26.63 8.97
CA HIS A 369 -22.53 26.08 8.32
C HIS A 369 -22.26 24.85 7.43
N ILE A 370 -21.02 24.66 6.94
CA ILE A 370 -20.60 23.50 6.15
C ILE A 370 -19.82 22.45 6.97
N ARG A 371 -19.70 22.61 8.29
CA ARG A 371 -18.81 21.78 9.15
C ARG A 371 -19.00 20.26 9.03
N HIS A 372 -20.23 19.81 8.76
CA HIS A 372 -20.58 18.40 8.59
C HIS A 372 -20.59 17.92 7.12
N GLN A 373 -20.35 18.80 6.15
CA GLN A 373 -20.24 18.43 4.74
C GLN A 373 -18.89 17.76 4.47
N VAL A 374 -18.89 16.83 3.52
CA VAL A 374 -17.70 16.10 3.06
C VAL A 374 -16.94 16.98 2.06
N ILE A 375 -15.61 17.04 2.19
CA ILE A 375 -14.78 17.89 1.32
C ILE A 375 -14.93 17.51 -0.16
N GLY A 376 -14.95 16.20 -0.45
CA GLY A 376 -15.08 15.67 -1.81
C GLY A 376 -13.80 15.78 -2.63
N SER A 377 -13.86 15.29 -3.87
CA SER A 377 -12.76 15.27 -4.82
C SER A 377 -13.22 15.83 -6.16
N GLU A 378 -12.43 16.69 -6.79
CA GLU A 378 -12.73 17.30 -8.09
C GLU A 378 -12.88 16.27 -9.23
N GLU A 379 -12.22 15.12 -9.13
CA GLU A 379 -12.26 14.03 -10.12
C GLU A 379 -13.38 12.99 -9.87
N GLY A 380 -14.14 13.14 -8.77
CA GLY A 380 -15.06 12.10 -8.28
C GLY A 380 -16.53 12.46 -8.46
N ASN A 381 -17.38 11.43 -8.65
CA ASN A 381 -18.83 11.56 -8.83
C ASN A 381 -19.60 11.99 -7.54
N GLY A 382 -18.91 12.56 -6.55
CA GLY A 382 -19.43 12.97 -5.25
C GLY A 382 -19.46 14.48 -5.12
N ARG A 383 -20.63 15.03 -4.79
CA ARG A 383 -20.85 16.47 -4.60
C ARG A 383 -20.11 16.95 -3.33
N GLY A 384 -18.95 17.59 -3.52
CA GLY A 384 -18.13 18.17 -2.45
C GLY A 384 -18.49 19.64 -2.14
N ILE A 385 -17.66 20.27 -1.30
CA ILE A 385 -17.71 21.72 -1.03
C ILE A 385 -17.17 22.53 -2.23
N SER A 386 -17.50 23.82 -2.31
CA SER A 386 -16.97 24.70 -3.36
C SER A 386 -15.47 24.97 -3.21
N GLY A 387 -14.81 25.38 -4.29
CA GLY A 387 -13.38 25.73 -4.27
C GLY A 387 -13.05 26.84 -3.26
N GLY A 388 -13.89 27.89 -3.17
CA GLY A 388 -13.70 28.98 -2.21
C GLY A 388 -13.85 28.53 -0.76
N GLU A 389 -14.79 27.63 -0.47
CA GLU A 389 -14.93 27.00 0.85
C GLU A 389 -13.73 26.12 1.17
N LYS A 390 -13.30 25.27 0.23
CA LYS A 390 -12.09 24.44 0.35
C LYS A 390 -10.86 25.28 0.66
N ARG A 391 -10.72 26.46 0.03
CA ARG A 391 -9.65 27.43 0.34
C ARG A 391 -9.72 27.95 1.77
N ARG A 392 -10.92 28.30 2.25
CA ARG A 392 -11.14 28.69 3.66
C ARG A 392 -10.84 27.56 4.64
N VAL A 393 -11.12 26.29 4.29
CA VAL A 393 -10.71 25.12 5.12
C VAL A 393 -9.18 24.97 5.15
N GLY A 394 -8.49 25.29 4.06
CA GLY A 394 -7.02 25.32 4.01
C GLY A 394 -6.43 26.35 4.97
N ILE A 395 -7.00 27.55 4.98
CA ILE A 395 -6.68 28.63 5.92
C ILE A 395 -7.01 28.21 7.36
N ALA A 396 -8.19 27.60 7.59
CA ALA A 396 -8.62 27.10 8.90
C ALA A 396 -7.60 26.15 9.53
N CYS A 397 -7.09 25.19 8.74
CA CYS A 397 -6.12 24.20 9.21
C CYS A 397 -4.80 24.81 9.73
N GLU A 398 -4.41 26.00 9.26
CA GLU A 398 -3.28 26.78 9.76
C GLU A 398 -3.68 27.72 10.92
N LEU A 399 -4.89 28.29 10.87
CA LEU A 399 -5.38 29.25 11.85
C LEU A 399 -5.58 28.63 13.25
N VAL A 400 -5.81 27.32 13.36
CA VAL A 400 -5.96 26.61 14.64
C VAL A 400 -4.79 26.86 15.60
N THR A 401 -3.54 26.88 15.10
CA THR A 401 -2.37 27.18 15.96
C THR A 401 -2.26 28.64 16.40
N SER A 402 -3.22 29.49 16.00
CA SER A 402 -3.28 30.92 16.29
C SER A 402 -1.99 31.68 15.93
N PRO A 403 -1.49 31.55 14.67
CA PRO A 403 -0.30 32.28 14.24
C PRO A 403 -0.55 33.79 14.24
N SER A 404 0.49 34.56 14.57
CA SER A 404 0.43 36.04 14.59
C SER A 404 0.60 36.62 13.18
N ILE A 405 1.39 35.96 12.34
CA ILE A 405 1.61 36.29 10.93
C ILE A 405 1.15 35.11 10.08
N LEU A 406 0.32 35.37 9.06
CA LEU A 406 -0.18 34.36 8.14
C LEU A 406 0.30 34.67 6.71
N PHE A 407 1.07 33.74 6.14
CA PHE A 407 1.50 33.77 4.75
C PHE A 407 0.56 32.92 3.87
N LEU A 408 0.12 33.44 2.72
CA LEU A 408 -0.69 32.68 1.76
C LEU A 408 -0.13 32.81 0.33
N ASP A 409 0.12 31.69 -0.34
CA ASP A 409 0.55 31.69 -1.74
C ASP A 409 -0.66 31.61 -2.68
N GLU A 410 -0.88 32.65 -3.48
CA GLU A 410 -1.97 32.83 -4.45
C GLU A 410 -3.36 32.37 -3.93
N PRO A 411 -3.94 32.98 -2.88
CA PRO A 411 -5.17 32.51 -2.26
C PRO A 411 -6.42 32.62 -3.14
N THR A 412 -6.35 33.34 -4.26
CA THR A 412 -7.43 33.48 -5.26
C THR A 412 -7.23 32.60 -6.50
N SER A 413 -6.14 31.82 -6.59
CA SER A 413 -5.82 30.99 -7.75
C SER A 413 -6.86 29.87 -7.93
N GLY A 414 -7.29 29.62 -9.16
CA GLY A 414 -8.29 28.58 -9.47
C GLY A 414 -9.74 28.89 -9.02
N LEU A 415 -10.01 30.07 -8.46
CA LEU A 415 -11.35 30.50 -8.05
C LEU A 415 -12.01 31.41 -9.08
N ASP A 416 -13.34 31.37 -9.16
CA ASP A 416 -14.12 32.41 -9.82
C ASP A 416 -14.05 33.73 -9.03
N ALA A 417 -14.32 34.84 -9.71
CA ALA A 417 -14.15 36.17 -9.14
C ALA A 417 -15.01 36.47 -7.90
N TYR A 418 -16.17 35.83 -7.76
CA TYR A 418 -17.04 36.01 -6.60
C TYR A 418 -16.49 35.27 -5.38
N ASN A 419 -16.14 33.99 -5.54
CA ASN A 419 -15.51 33.23 -4.45
C ASN A 419 -14.12 33.77 -4.08
N ALA A 420 -13.34 34.26 -5.04
CA ALA A 420 -12.07 34.95 -4.78
C ALA A 420 -12.26 36.18 -3.88
N PHE A 421 -13.27 37.01 -4.15
CA PHE A 421 -13.61 38.16 -3.30
C PHE A 421 -14.00 37.70 -1.88
N ASN A 422 -14.88 36.71 -1.75
CA ASN A 422 -15.32 36.17 -0.45
C ASN A 422 -14.16 35.56 0.38
N VAL A 423 -13.10 35.07 -0.26
CA VAL A 423 -11.89 34.61 0.42
C VAL A 423 -11.06 35.79 0.92
N VAL A 424 -10.88 36.84 0.13
CA VAL A 424 -10.12 38.04 0.54
C VAL A 424 -10.86 38.86 1.59
N GLU A 425 -12.19 39.04 1.48
CA GLU A 425 -13.02 39.67 2.51
C GLU A 425 -12.91 38.94 3.87
N CYS A 426 -12.84 37.61 3.83
CA CYS A 426 -12.57 36.80 5.02
C CYS A 426 -11.18 37.06 5.61
N LEU A 427 -10.14 37.22 4.78
CA LEU A 427 -8.79 37.63 5.24
C LEU A 427 -8.80 39.04 5.86
N VAL A 428 -9.49 40.02 5.24
CA VAL A 428 -9.64 41.37 5.79
C VAL A 428 -10.34 41.31 7.16
N THR A 429 -11.38 40.49 7.30
CA THR A 429 -12.08 40.27 8.58
C THR A 429 -11.13 39.70 9.64
N LEU A 430 -10.27 38.72 9.28
CA LEU A 430 -9.25 38.20 10.19
C LEU A 430 -8.24 39.29 10.63
N VAL A 431 -7.79 40.12 9.69
CA VAL A 431 -6.83 41.21 9.92
C VAL A 431 -7.43 42.26 10.85
N LYS A 432 -8.59 42.82 10.51
CA LYS A 432 -9.19 43.96 11.22
C LYS A 432 -9.87 43.56 12.54
N THR A 433 -10.54 42.42 12.62
CA THR A 433 -11.23 41.99 13.85
C THR A 433 -10.29 41.37 14.88
N TYR A 434 -9.26 40.63 14.45
CA TYR A 434 -8.35 39.91 15.34
C TYR A 434 -6.93 40.50 15.39
N ASN A 435 -6.68 41.67 14.77
CA ASN A 435 -5.39 42.35 14.77
C ASN A 435 -4.21 41.42 14.36
N ARG A 436 -4.42 40.65 13.28
CA ARG A 436 -3.43 39.73 12.73
C ARG A 436 -2.73 40.34 11.53
N THR A 437 -1.50 39.91 11.29
CA THR A 437 -0.70 40.32 10.14
C THR A 437 -0.87 39.29 9.03
N VAL A 438 -1.29 39.72 7.82
CA VAL A 438 -1.51 38.80 6.69
C VAL A 438 -0.70 39.25 5.49
N VAL A 439 0.08 38.33 4.92
CA VAL A 439 0.93 38.55 3.75
C VAL A 439 0.56 37.52 2.68
N PHE A 440 0.26 37.96 1.46
CA PHE A 440 -0.11 37.02 0.39
C PHE A 440 0.35 37.47 -0.99
N THR A 441 0.61 36.49 -1.86
CA THR A 441 0.87 36.73 -3.29
C THR A 441 -0.44 36.75 -4.06
N ILE A 442 -0.59 37.60 -5.07
CA ILE A 442 -1.77 37.59 -5.96
C ILE A 442 -1.40 37.87 -7.41
N HIS A 443 -2.19 37.30 -8.32
CA HIS A 443 -2.04 37.42 -9.77
C HIS A 443 -3.34 37.95 -10.37
N GLN A 444 -3.29 39.09 -11.07
CA GLN A 444 -4.42 39.72 -11.76
C GLN A 444 -5.73 39.79 -10.93
N PRO A 445 -5.71 40.47 -9.75
CA PRO A 445 -6.91 40.69 -8.96
C PRO A 445 -7.87 41.69 -9.62
N ARG A 446 -9.18 41.46 -9.46
CA ARG A 446 -10.20 42.45 -9.83
C ARG A 446 -10.12 43.70 -8.94
N SER A 447 -10.52 44.84 -9.49
CA SER A 447 -10.51 46.15 -8.81
C SER A 447 -11.17 46.17 -7.42
N ASN A 448 -12.25 45.41 -7.21
CA ASN A 448 -12.91 45.29 -5.90
C ASN A 448 -12.09 44.52 -4.85
N ILE A 449 -11.18 43.64 -5.28
CA ILE A 449 -10.21 42.96 -4.40
C ILE A 449 -9.04 43.89 -4.09
N VAL A 450 -8.57 44.65 -5.09
CA VAL A 450 -7.45 45.59 -4.96
C VAL A 450 -7.74 46.69 -3.95
N ALA A 451 -8.97 47.19 -3.93
CA ALA A 451 -9.43 48.21 -2.96
C ALA A 451 -9.40 47.75 -1.48
N LEU A 452 -9.12 46.48 -1.21
CA LEU A 452 -9.01 45.92 0.15
C LEU A 452 -7.57 45.86 0.68
N PHE A 453 -6.56 46.21 -0.11
CA PHE A 453 -5.15 46.10 0.28
C PHE A 453 -4.72 47.33 1.12
N ASP A 454 -4.10 47.10 2.28
CA ASP A 454 -3.49 48.18 3.06
C ASP A 454 -2.10 48.53 2.48
N GLN A 455 -1.28 47.50 2.25
CA GLN A 455 0.11 47.61 1.80
C GLN A 455 0.31 46.82 0.49
N LEU A 456 1.16 47.32 -0.41
CA LEU A 456 1.48 46.70 -1.69
C LEU A 456 2.99 46.63 -1.93
N ILE A 457 3.47 45.45 -2.33
CA ILE A 457 4.79 45.24 -2.93
C ILE A 457 4.61 44.79 -4.38
N LEU A 458 5.19 45.55 -5.32
CA LEU A 458 5.22 45.24 -6.75
C LEU A 458 6.62 44.77 -7.14
N LEU A 459 6.72 43.54 -7.65
CA LEU A 459 7.97 42.92 -8.09
C LEU A 459 8.04 42.79 -9.62
N ALA A 460 9.19 43.13 -10.19
CA ALA A 460 9.53 42.88 -11.59
C ALA A 460 10.91 42.23 -11.70
N GLN A 461 10.99 41.06 -12.36
CA GLN A 461 12.21 40.27 -12.55
C GLN A 461 13.07 40.05 -11.27
N GLY A 462 12.43 40.00 -10.09
CA GLY A 462 13.10 39.81 -8.81
C GLY A 462 13.56 41.09 -8.09
N ARG A 463 13.23 42.27 -8.64
CA ARG A 463 13.52 43.58 -8.04
C ARG A 463 12.23 44.31 -7.64
N THR A 464 12.33 45.20 -6.66
CA THR A 464 11.20 46.03 -6.19
C THR A 464 10.96 47.20 -7.14
N VAL A 465 9.72 47.36 -7.61
CA VAL A 465 9.26 48.53 -8.38
C VAL A 465 8.46 49.50 -7.51
N TYR A 466 7.78 48.96 -6.49
CA TYR A 466 7.07 49.72 -5.47
C TYR A 466 6.99 48.88 -4.19
N SER A 467 7.16 49.50 -3.03
CA SER A 467 6.82 48.94 -1.73
C SER A 467 6.33 50.06 -0.82
N GLY A 468 5.08 49.94 -0.35
CA GLY A 468 4.44 50.91 0.53
C GLY A 468 2.90 50.87 0.50
N PRO A 469 2.22 51.84 1.11
CA PRO A 469 0.76 51.84 1.23
C PRO A 469 0.06 51.89 -0.12
N PHE A 470 -1.04 51.16 -0.28
CA PHE A 470 -1.74 51.08 -1.57
C PHE A 470 -2.34 52.43 -2.00
N ASP A 471 -2.90 53.21 -1.07
CA ASP A 471 -3.49 54.54 -1.32
C ASP A 471 -2.54 55.51 -2.05
N LYS A 472 -1.24 55.44 -1.74
CA LYS A 472 -0.20 56.29 -2.37
C LYS A 472 0.31 55.75 -3.70
N CYS A 473 0.00 54.49 -4.02
CA CYS A 473 0.51 53.81 -5.21
C CYS A 473 0.14 54.56 -6.50
N GLN A 474 -1.12 54.98 -6.65
CA GLN A 474 -1.57 55.70 -7.84
C GLN A 474 -0.81 57.03 -8.00
N SER A 475 -0.75 57.84 -6.94
CA SER A 475 -0.06 59.14 -6.97
C SER A 475 1.44 59.03 -7.29
N TYR A 476 2.07 57.91 -6.94
CA TYR A 476 3.47 57.63 -7.24
C TYR A 476 3.69 57.29 -8.73
N PHE A 477 2.86 56.43 -9.32
CA PHE A 477 2.99 56.12 -10.75
C PHE A 477 2.58 57.31 -11.65
N ASP A 478 1.58 58.08 -11.23
CA ASP A 478 1.20 59.34 -11.87
C ASP A 478 2.38 60.36 -11.89
N SER A 479 3.16 60.46 -10.81
CA SER A 479 4.29 61.41 -10.73
C SER A 479 5.51 61.03 -11.58
N ILE A 480 5.69 59.74 -11.88
CA ILE A 480 6.74 59.22 -12.78
C ILE A 480 6.28 59.28 -14.26
N GLY A 481 5.01 59.62 -14.53
CA GLY A 481 4.44 59.72 -15.87
C GLY A 481 3.77 58.44 -16.37
N TYR A 482 3.63 57.41 -15.52
CA TYR A 482 2.90 56.17 -15.80
C TYR A 482 1.47 56.25 -15.25
N ALA A 483 0.70 57.22 -15.74
CA ALA A 483 -0.68 57.42 -15.30
C ALA A 483 -1.62 56.32 -15.79
N CYS A 484 -2.45 55.78 -14.90
CA CYS A 484 -3.41 54.73 -15.23
C CYS A 484 -4.57 55.30 -16.09
N PRO A 485 -4.88 54.73 -17.26
CA PRO A 485 -6.00 55.19 -18.08
C PRO A 485 -7.36 55.07 -17.35
N PRO A 486 -8.29 56.02 -17.54
CA PRO A 486 -9.60 55.97 -16.90
C PRO A 486 -10.40 54.73 -17.34
N GLY A 487 -10.93 54.00 -16.37
CA GLY A 487 -11.68 52.76 -16.59
C GLY A 487 -10.81 51.49 -16.68
N PHE A 488 -9.47 51.61 -16.64
CA PHE A 488 -8.58 50.45 -16.52
C PHE A 488 -8.41 50.02 -15.06
N ASN A 489 -8.19 48.73 -14.81
CA ASN A 489 -7.90 48.23 -13.47
C ASN A 489 -6.44 48.49 -13.12
N ILE A 490 -6.18 49.26 -12.07
CA ILE A 490 -4.82 49.63 -11.65
C ILE A 490 -3.90 48.41 -11.43
N ALA A 491 -4.41 47.30 -10.88
CA ALA A 491 -3.58 46.12 -10.69
C ALA A 491 -3.18 45.43 -12.00
N ASP A 492 -4.08 45.41 -13.00
CA ASP A 492 -3.74 44.89 -14.32
C ASP A 492 -2.74 45.82 -15.02
N TYR A 493 -2.91 47.15 -14.91
CA TYR A 493 -1.97 48.14 -15.46
C TYR A 493 -0.56 47.98 -14.87
N LEU A 494 -0.45 47.79 -13.56
CA LEU A 494 0.82 47.55 -12.88
C LEU A 494 1.45 46.22 -13.30
N VAL A 495 0.66 45.15 -13.49
CA VAL A 495 1.18 43.87 -13.99
C VAL A 495 1.70 44.02 -15.41
N ASP A 496 0.95 44.67 -16.31
CA ASP A 496 1.37 44.90 -17.70
C ASP A 496 2.64 45.78 -17.78
N LEU A 497 2.72 46.84 -16.96
CA LEU A 497 3.92 47.66 -16.82
C LEU A 497 5.14 46.80 -16.41
N THR A 498 5.00 45.91 -15.42
CA THR A 498 6.08 45.00 -15.01
C THR A 498 6.43 43.92 -16.05
N MET A 499 5.52 43.56 -16.96
CA MET A 499 5.84 42.67 -18.09
C MET A 499 6.72 43.37 -19.13
N HIS A 500 6.39 44.62 -19.48
CA HIS A 500 7.12 45.38 -20.50
C HIS A 500 8.39 46.06 -19.99
N ALA A 501 8.57 46.23 -18.68
CA ALA A 501 9.79 46.81 -18.09
C ALA A 501 11.09 46.10 -18.53
N GLY A 502 11.00 44.80 -18.88
CA GLY A 502 12.14 43.97 -19.28
C GLY A 502 12.65 44.15 -20.72
N THR A 503 11.95 44.88 -21.58
CA THR A 503 12.42 45.14 -22.96
C THR A 503 13.35 46.36 -22.99
N PRO A 504 14.45 46.33 -23.75
CA PRO A 504 15.31 47.49 -23.93
C PRO A 504 14.54 48.63 -24.61
N HIS A 505 14.89 49.87 -24.26
CA HIS A 505 14.24 51.07 -24.77
C HIS A 505 14.70 51.34 -26.22
N GLU A 506 13.92 50.95 -27.22
CA GLU A 506 14.11 51.49 -28.58
C GLU A 506 13.67 52.96 -28.63
N PRO A 507 14.54 53.90 -29.04
CA PRO A 507 14.13 55.30 -29.23
C PRO A 507 13.15 55.40 -30.42
N VAL A 508 12.06 56.15 -30.23
CA VAL A 508 10.84 56.12 -31.06
C VAL A 508 10.99 56.87 -32.42
N ASP A 509 12.22 57.24 -32.81
CA ASP A 509 12.46 58.13 -33.96
C ASP A 509 12.64 57.44 -35.33
N HIS A 510 12.66 56.10 -35.40
CA HIS A 510 12.93 55.39 -36.67
C HIS A 510 11.73 54.72 -37.37
N LEU A 511 10.54 54.66 -36.76
CA LEU A 511 9.38 53.97 -37.35
C LEU A 511 8.42 54.87 -38.15
N VAL A 512 8.72 56.16 -38.30
CA VAL A 512 7.87 57.11 -39.07
C VAL A 512 8.31 57.27 -40.54
N GLN A 513 9.52 56.80 -40.90
CA GLN A 513 10.12 57.11 -42.21
C GLN A 513 9.73 56.15 -43.36
N GLU A 514 9.23 54.94 -43.10
CA GLU A 514 8.90 53.94 -44.14
C GLU A 514 7.41 53.88 -44.55
N ALA A 515 6.55 54.69 -43.93
CA ALA A 515 5.11 54.70 -44.22
C ALA A 515 4.65 55.81 -45.20
N ALA A 516 5.58 56.52 -45.85
CA ALA A 516 5.30 57.67 -46.72
C ALA A 516 5.64 57.38 -48.20
N GLY A 517 4.75 56.65 -48.88
CA GLY A 517 4.71 56.64 -50.35
C GLY A 517 4.13 57.97 -50.89
N PRO A 518 4.63 58.52 -52.00
CA PRO A 518 4.23 59.85 -52.46
C PRO A 518 2.89 59.82 -53.21
N ASN A 519 1.79 60.12 -52.49
CA ASN A 519 0.60 60.88 -52.95
C ASN A 519 -0.61 60.65 -52.04
N SER A 520 -0.92 61.60 -51.14
CA SER A 520 -2.30 62.07 -50.85
C SER A 520 -2.27 63.17 -49.79
N ASP A 521 -2.90 64.31 -50.09
CA ASP A 521 -3.03 65.43 -49.16
C ASP A 521 -4.03 65.12 -48.03
N GLY A 522 -3.74 65.58 -46.81
CA GLY A 522 -4.69 65.51 -45.70
C GLY A 522 -4.08 65.91 -44.35
N LEU A 523 -4.69 66.90 -43.66
CA LEU A 523 -4.26 67.30 -42.32
C LEU A 523 -4.44 66.16 -41.31
N ILE A 524 -3.38 65.85 -40.55
CA ILE A 524 -3.50 65.11 -39.29
C ILE A 524 -3.23 66.08 -38.13
N THR A 525 -4.26 66.32 -37.33
CA THR A 525 -4.18 67.08 -36.09
C THR A 525 -3.43 66.30 -35.00
N ARG A 526 -2.63 66.98 -34.19
CA ARG A 526 -1.94 66.40 -33.03
C ARG A 526 -2.93 66.06 -31.91
N ALA A 527 -3.63 64.93 -32.02
CA ALA A 527 -4.44 64.36 -30.95
C ALA A 527 -4.74 62.86 -31.16
N SER A 528 -3.86 61.97 -30.67
CA SER A 528 -4.24 60.66 -30.10
C SER A 528 -3.01 59.88 -29.63
N SER A 529 -2.81 59.84 -28.31
CA SER A 529 -2.01 58.82 -27.64
C SER A 529 -2.87 57.57 -27.44
N THR A 530 -2.83 56.64 -28.39
CA THR A 530 -3.43 55.30 -28.24
C THR A 530 -2.49 54.21 -28.76
N MET A 531 -1.76 53.56 -27.86
CA MET A 531 -1.16 52.25 -28.14
C MET A 531 -2.28 51.22 -28.26
N ALA A 532 -2.86 51.10 -29.46
CA ALA A 532 -3.87 50.09 -29.74
C ALA A 532 -3.23 48.70 -29.84
N VAL A 533 -3.64 47.81 -28.95
CA VAL A 533 -3.20 46.40 -28.88
C VAL A 533 -3.49 45.68 -30.20
N LYS A 534 -2.45 45.15 -30.86
CA LYS A 534 -2.60 44.26 -32.03
C LYS A 534 -2.76 42.82 -31.56
N SER A 535 -4.00 42.33 -31.55
CA SER A 535 -4.29 40.89 -31.42
C SER A 535 -3.91 40.15 -32.70
N VAL A 536 -3.24 39.00 -32.56
CA VAL A 536 -2.76 38.21 -33.70
C VAL A 536 -3.90 37.41 -34.31
N GLN A 537 -4.24 37.69 -35.56
CA GLN A 537 -5.07 36.78 -36.38
C GLN A 537 -4.21 35.64 -36.94
N SER A 538 -4.66 34.42 -36.73
CA SER A 538 -4.10 33.21 -37.35
C SER A 538 -4.47 33.14 -38.84
N VAL A 539 -3.48 33.17 -39.73
CA VAL A 539 -3.68 32.91 -41.16
C VAL A 539 -2.80 31.74 -41.61
N SER A 540 -3.42 30.82 -42.34
CA SER A 540 -2.84 29.57 -42.81
C SER A 540 -1.85 29.79 -43.96
N ASN A 541 -0.68 29.13 -43.91
CA ASN A 541 0.28 29.16 -45.02
C ASN A 541 -0.22 28.32 -46.21
N ALA A 542 -0.40 28.98 -47.35
CA ALA A 542 -0.37 28.34 -48.66
C ALA A 542 1.08 28.30 -49.19
N SER A 543 1.41 27.26 -49.94
CA SER A 543 2.74 26.97 -50.49
C SER A 543 3.06 27.74 -51.77
N ILE A 544 4.35 28.06 -52.00
CA ILE A 544 5.07 27.98 -53.30
C ILE A 544 6.59 27.96 -53.03
N GLU A 545 7.34 27.11 -53.75
CA GLU A 545 8.81 26.95 -53.67
C GLU A 545 9.50 27.74 -54.81
N THR A 546 10.71 28.31 -54.63
CA THR A 546 12.03 27.87 -55.16
C THR A 546 12.93 29.13 -55.30
N ALA A 547 14.26 29.12 -55.47
CA ALA A 547 15.37 28.24 -55.05
C ALA A 547 16.66 29.13 -55.10
N ASP A 548 17.60 29.07 -54.14
CA ASP A 548 18.94 28.44 -54.20
C ASP A 548 19.76 29.06 -53.03
N GLY A 549 20.82 28.51 -52.44
CA GLY A 549 21.53 27.24 -52.63
C GLY A 549 23.03 27.40 -52.30
N HIS A 550 23.53 26.86 -51.16
CA HIS A 550 24.93 26.45 -50.81
C HIS A 550 25.11 26.38 -49.25
N ILE A 551 25.13 25.22 -48.57
CA ILE A 551 26.27 24.26 -48.33
C ILE A 551 27.27 24.82 -47.27
N ARG A 552 27.60 24.22 -46.09
CA ARG A 552 27.69 22.82 -45.56
C ARG A 552 27.88 22.83 -43.99
N PRO A 553 28.21 21.72 -43.24
CA PRO A 553 27.48 20.50 -42.83
C PRO A 553 27.20 20.34 -41.30
N LYS A 554 26.68 19.15 -40.90
CA LYS A 554 26.07 18.76 -39.58
C LYS A 554 26.88 17.73 -38.75
N ASN A 555 26.54 17.59 -37.46
CA ASN A 555 26.41 16.31 -36.71
C ASN A 555 25.44 16.53 -35.50
N LYS A 556 24.20 15.98 -35.40
CA LYS A 556 23.72 14.58 -35.15
C LYS A 556 24.16 14.03 -33.78
N ARG A 557 23.30 13.51 -32.86
CA ARG A 557 22.16 12.54 -32.92
C ARG A 557 21.13 12.81 -31.78
N LYS A 558 19.79 12.76 -31.98
CA LYS A 558 18.79 11.63 -32.04
C LYS A 558 18.34 10.99 -30.70
N THR A 559 17.02 11.04 -30.41
CA THR A 559 16.06 9.97 -29.94
C THR A 559 14.70 10.61 -29.56
N SER A 560 13.51 9.98 -29.59
CA SER A 560 13.08 8.63 -30.00
C SER A 560 11.68 8.66 -30.68
N VAL A 561 11.29 7.57 -31.36
CA VAL A 561 10.14 7.50 -32.29
C VAL A 561 8.78 7.24 -31.62
N ARG A 562 8.72 6.95 -30.31
CA ARG A 562 7.48 6.50 -29.65
C ARG A 562 6.41 7.59 -29.47
N GLN A 563 6.80 8.86 -29.40
CA GLN A 563 5.87 9.97 -29.13
C GLN A 563 5.02 10.38 -30.35
N GLN A 564 5.39 9.96 -31.57
CA GLN A 564 4.61 10.20 -32.78
C GLN A 564 3.48 9.18 -33.03
N GLN A 565 3.49 8.03 -32.33
CA GLN A 565 2.50 6.96 -32.56
C GLN A 565 1.21 7.08 -31.73
N GLU A 566 1.20 7.85 -30.64
CA GLU A 566 0.00 7.96 -29.78
C GLU A 566 -0.98 9.07 -30.21
N GLN A 567 -0.54 10.05 -31.00
CA GLN A 567 -1.40 11.18 -31.44
C GLN A 567 -2.27 10.90 -32.68
N GLN A 568 -2.27 9.67 -33.22
CA GLN A 568 -3.03 9.31 -34.44
C GLN A 568 -4.26 8.43 -34.20
N LEU A 569 -4.73 8.27 -32.96
CA LEU A 569 -5.83 7.35 -32.61
C LEU A 569 -7.20 7.97 -32.30
N PHE A 570 -7.36 9.30 -32.34
CA PHE A 570 -8.65 9.96 -32.09
C PHE A 570 -8.96 11.13 -33.02
N THR A 571 -9.34 10.82 -34.26
CA THR A 571 -10.10 11.72 -35.16
C THR A 571 -11.22 10.93 -35.84
N PRO A 572 -12.50 11.34 -35.80
CA PRO A 572 -13.59 10.56 -36.39
C PRO A 572 -13.59 10.61 -37.92
N HIS A 573 -13.83 9.46 -38.55
CA HIS A 573 -14.07 9.34 -39.99
C HIS A 573 -15.42 9.93 -40.40
N LYS A 574 -15.48 10.52 -41.61
CA LYS A 574 -16.74 10.77 -42.33
C LYS A 574 -16.59 10.27 -43.77
N GLY A 575 -17.45 9.34 -44.19
CA GLY A 575 -17.56 8.81 -45.55
C GLY A 575 -18.93 9.17 -46.15
N ALA A 576 -19.04 9.17 -47.48
CA ALA A 576 -20.19 9.73 -48.20
C ALA A 576 -20.91 8.70 -49.09
N SER A 577 -22.23 8.89 -49.27
CA SER A 577 -22.94 8.60 -50.54
C SER A 577 -24.37 9.15 -50.59
N ASP A 578 -24.76 9.59 -51.80
CA ASP A 578 -26.09 9.56 -52.45
C ASP A 578 -27.28 10.50 -52.10
N LYS A 579 -27.66 11.26 -53.16
CA LYS A 579 -29.01 11.54 -53.71
C LYS A 579 -29.91 12.69 -53.18
N ALA A 580 -29.85 13.80 -53.94
CA ALA A 580 -30.94 14.52 -54.62
C ALA A 580 -32.24 15.00 -53.87
N ALA A 581 -32.33 16.33 -53.68
CA ALA A 581 -33.45 17.25 -54.06
C ALA A 581 -34.88 17.10 -53.42
N PRO A 582 -35.74 18.16 -53.45
CA PRO A 582 -35.49 19.59 -53.18
C PRO A 582 -36.64 20.30 -52.39
N GLN A 583 -36.59 21.65 -52.25
CA GLN A 583 -37.69 22.60 -51.91
C GLN A 583 -38.23 22.56 -50.44
N SER A 584 -38.57 23.65 -49.73
CA SER A 584 -39.25 24.90 -50.14
C SER A 584 -39.31 25.95 -48.99
N ALA A 585 -39.68 27.20 -49.37
CA ALA A 585 -40.54 28.15 -48.65
C ALA A 585 -40.09 28.86 -47.34
N GLY A 586 -39.65 30.12 -47.50
CA GLY A 586 -40.35 31.30 -46.95
C GLY A 586 -40.01 31.79 -45.52
N SER A 587 -40.35 33.02 -45.14
CA SER A 587 -40.77 34.21 -45.91
C SER A 587 -41.00 35.40 -44.95
N MET A 588 -40.47 36.60 -45.27
CA MET A 588 -40.97 37.92 -44.80
C MET A 588 -40.92 38.19 -43.26
N ARG A 589 -40.97 39.42 -42.72
CA ARG A 589 -41.16 40.85 -43.16
C ARG A 589 -40.53 41.70 -42.01
N SER A 590 -40.35 43.03 -42.05
CA SER A 590 -40.16 44.07 -43.09
C SER A 590 -40.14 45.44 -42.37
N GLU A 591 -39.49 46.45 -42.99
CA GLU A 591 -39.62 47.92 -42.76
C GLU A 591 -39.32 48.51 -41.35
N GLY A 592 -38.79 49.74 -41.24
CA GLY A 592 -38.34 50.67 -42.28
C GLY A 592 -37.93 52.06 -41.74
N ASP A 593 -37.44 52.93 -42.64
CA ASP A 593 -37.42 54.42 -42.59
C ASP A 593 -36.55 55.15 -41.50
N SER A 594 -35.99 56.35 -41.70
CA SER A 594 -35.96 57.27 -42.88
C SER A 594 -34.94 58.46 -42.76
N ILE A 595 -34.32 58.85 -43.90
CA ILE A 595 -34.18 60.22 -44.50
C ILE A 595 -33.14 61.30 -43.99
N VAL A 596 -32.13 61.55 -44.86
CA VAL A 596 -31.60 62.82 -45.51
C VAL A 596 -31.42 64.18 -44.77
N GLY A 597 -30.14 64.65 -44.65
CA GLY A 597 -29.52 65.79 -45.41
C GLY A 597 -29.54 67.27 -44.93
N GLY A 598 -28.44 68.02 -45.22
CA GLY A 598 -28.42 69.50 -45.40
C GLY A 598 -27.31 70.33 -44.69
N ASP A 599 -26.54 71.14 -45.45
CA ASP A 599 -25.58 72.18 -44.98
C ASP A 599 -26.32 73.45 -44.39
N ASP A 600 -25.73 74.49 -43.77
CA ASP A 600 -24.49 75.23 -44.10
C ASP A 600 -24.07 76.31 -43.05
N ASP A 601 -22.80 76.73 -43.12
CA ASP A 601 -22.12 77.99 -42.77
C ASP A 601 -22.36 78.80 -41.46
N ARG A 602 -21.26 79.12 -40.73
CA ARG A 602 -20.90 80.53 -40.36
C ARG A 602 -19.49 80.75 -39.78
N ASN A 603 -18.76 81.67 -40.43
CA ASN A 603 -17.49 82.31 -40.05
C ASN A 603 -17.49 83.05 -38.68
N GLN A 604 -16.33 83.09 -37.99
CA GLN A 604 -15.56 84.37 -37.80
C GLN A 604 -14.13 84.22 -37.19
N TRP A 605 -13.30 85.23 -37.46
CA TRP A 605 -11.85 85.33 -37.15
C TRP A 605 -11.56 86.30 -36.00
N VAL A 606 -10.44 86.14 -35.27
CA VAL A 606 -9.55 87.25 -34.82
C VAL A 606 -8.07 86.81 -34.80
N LYS A 607 -7.16 87.70 -35.20
CA LYS A 607 -5.69 87.55 -35.20
C LYS A 607 -5.06 88.10 -33.92
N MET A 608 -3.83 87.71 -33.57
CA MET A 608 -2.66 88.63 -33.57
C MET A 608 -1.30 87.94 -33.35
N SER A 609 -0.24 88.66 -33.67
CA SER A 609 1.15 88.20 -33.89
C SER A 609 2.15 88.86 -32.94
N ARG A 610 3.35 88.26 -32.75
CA ARG A 610 4.63 88.92 -33.09
C ARG A 610 5.91 88.08 -33.00
N GLN A 611 6.72 88.19 -34.05
CA GLN A 611 8.21 88.25 -34.15
C GLN A 611 9.14 87.19 -33.51
N GLN A 612 10.10 86.75 -34.33
CA GLN A 612 11.34 86.03 -34.00
C GLN A 612 12.36 86.93 -33.30
N PRO A 613 13.44 86.33 -32.73
CA PRO A 613 14.73 86.44 -33.44
C PRO A 613 15.47 85.10 -33.65
N HIS A 614 16.63 85.17 -34.31
CA HIS A 614 17.47 84.07 -34.79
C HIS A 614 18.44 83.47 -33.75
N ASN A 615 18.83 82.22 -34.03
CA ASN A 615 20.13 81.55 -33.80
C ASN A 615 21.00 81.91 -32.58
N GLN A 616 21.38 80.89 -31.81
CA GLN A 616 22.79 80.48 -31.71
C GLN A 616 22.88 78.98 -31.35
N ALA A 617 23.97 78.32 -31.73
CA ALA A 617 24.26 76.92 -31.38
C ALA A 617 25.02 76.83 -30.06
N ASP A 618 24.90 75.69 -29.38
CA ASP A 618 26.00 75.08 -28.64
C ASP A 618 25.89 73.55 -28.74
N ASP A 619 27.05 72.89 -28.78
CA ASP A 619 27.25 71.46 -29.04
C ASP A 619 27.11 70.63 -27.72
N PRO A 620 27.24 69.28 -27.73
CA PRO A 620 26.69 68.43 -26.68
C PRO A 620 27.60 68.26 -25.46
N HIS A 621 27.14 67.38 -24.55
CA HIS A 621 27.74 66.89 -23.30
C HIS A 621 27.28 67.62 -22.02
N ASN A 622 26.20 67.07 -21.44
CA ASN A 622 26.13 66.81 -20.00
C ASN A 622 25.09 65.71 -19.73
N LEU A 623 25.51 64.46 -19.89
CA LEU A 623 24.88 63.32 -19.22
C LEU A 623 25.57 63.15 -17.85
N PRO A 624 24.84 62.94 -16.74
CA PRO A 624 25.47 62.54 -15.48
C PRO A 624 26.16 61.17 -15.64
N PRO A 625 27.21 60.88 -14.86
CA PRO A 625 28.04 59.70 -15.07
C PRO A 625 27.29 58.40 -14.75
N SER A 626 27.56 57.36 -15.53
CA SER A 626 27.05 56.02 -15.30
C SER A 626 27.59 55.45 -13.98
N ALA A 627 26.69 55.11 -13.06
CA ALA A 627 27.00 54.25 -11.91
C ALA A 627 26.82 52.76 -12.30
N ASP A 628 27.57 51.89 -11.64
CA ASP A 628 27.82 50.52 -12.09
C ASP A 628 26.57 49.61 -12.19
N GLY A 629 26.45 48.86 -13.30
CA GLY A 629 25.68 47.61 -13.36
C GLY A 629 24.29 47.64 -14.01
N GLY A 630 23.82 48.79 -14.50
CA GLY A 630 22.54 48.89 -15.22
C GLY A 630 22.54 48.27 -16.62
N THR A 631 21.39 47.73 -17.05
CA THR A 631 21.16 47.16 -18.40
C THR A 631 20.61 48.15 -19.42
N GLY A 632 20.25 49.37 -18.99
CA GLY A 632 19.61 50.37 -19.85
C GLY A 632 18.16 50.03 -20.21
N THR A 633 17.49 49.21 -19.39
CA THR A 633 16.09 48.81 -19.58
C THR A 633 15.14 49.72 -18.81
N ASN A 634 13.87 49.77 -19.23
CA ASN A 634 12.82 50.52 -18.52
C ASN A 634 12.66 50.06 -17.04
N LEU A 635 13.03 48.81 -16.74
CA LEU A 635 13.08 48.29 -15.38
C LEU A 635 14.08 49.05 -14.50
N ASP A 636 15.30 49.33 -14.98
CA ASP A 636 16.32 50.03 -14.18
C ASP A 636 15.87 51.47 -13.86
N LEU A 637 15.16 52.14 -14.79
CA LEU A 637 14.56 53.46 -14.55
C LEU A 637 13.48 53.43 -13.46
N LEU A 638 12.57 52.45 -13.52
CA LEU A 638 11.50 52.29 -12.52
C LEU A 638 12.03 51.98 -11.11
N ILE A 639 13.17 51.28 -11.01
CA ILE A 639 13.81 50.96 -9.73
C ILE A 639 14.50 52.20 -9.14
N ASN A 640 15.28 52.91 -9.95
CA ASN A 640 15.96 54.13 -9.48
C ASN A 640 14.93 55.18 -9.04
N ALA A 641 13.85 55.35 -9.81
CA ALA A 641 12.73 56.22 -9.44
C ALA A 641 12.04 55.81 -8.12
N TYR A 642 12.02 54.51 -7.78
CA TYR A 642 11.55 54.05 -6.48
C TYR A 642 12.56 54.36 -5.37
N GLU A 643 13.85 54.06 -5.58
CA GLU A 643 14.89 54.25 -4.56
C GLU A 643 15.08 55.72 -4.15
N ASP A 644 14.91 56.65 -5.09
CA ASP A 644 14.94 58.10 -4.88
C ASP A 644 13.61 58.67 -4.31
N SER A 645 12.55 57.86 -4.23
CA SER A 645 11.21 58.35 -3.88
C SER A 645 10.99 58.62 -2.39
N ASP A 646 10.07 59.56 -2.15
CA ASP A 646 9.41 59.83 -0.87
C ASP A 646 8.76 58.62 -0.19
N VAL A 647 8.47 57.55 -0.95
CA VAL A 647 7.88 56.32 -0.43
C VAL A 647 8.97 55.40 0.13
N ALA A 648 10.07 55.23 -0.60
CA ALA A 648 11.22 54.45 -0.16
C ALA A 648 11.95 55.11 1.02
N SER A 649 12.04 56.44 1.07
CA SER A 649 12.64 57.15 2.22
C SER A 649 11.84 56.92 3.50
N LYS A 650 10.51 57.07 3.45
CA LYS A 650 9.60 56.81 4.59
C LYS A 650 9.63 55.34 5.03
N LEU A 651 9.77 54.40 4.09
CA LEU A 651 9.94 52.98 4.42
C LEU A 651 11.27 52.69 5.14
N ARG A 652 12.38 53.29 4.67
CA ARG A 652 13.68 53.17 5.35
C ARG A 652 13.65 53.79 6.75
N GLU A 653 12.97 54.93 6.92
CA GLU A 653 12.76 55.58 8.21
C GLU A 653 11.92 54.72 9.17
N ASP A 654 10.84 54.10 8.69
CA ASP A 654 10.00 53.16 9.44
C ASP A 654 10.80 51.93 9.93
N ILE A 655 11.57 51.29 9.03
CA ILE A 655 12.46 50.18 9.38
C ILE A 655 13.52 50.63 10.41
N HIS A 656 14.10 51.83 10.25
CA HIS A 656 15.10 52.34 11.19
C HIS A 656 14.51 52.60 12.58
N ASN A 657 13.34 53.25 12.65
CA ASN A 657 12.62 53.52 13.89
C ASN A 657 12.17 52.23 14.60
N ALA A 658 11.85 51.17 13.87
CA ALA A 658 11.48 49.87 14.43
C ALA A 658 12.68 49.03 14.91
N THR A 659 13.89 49.27 14.38
CA THR A 659 15.09 48.45 14.65
C THR A 659 16.06 49.08 15.64
N CYS A 660 16.07 50.42 15.78
CA CYS A 660 16.82 51.12 16.81
C CYS A 660 16.04 51.14 18.15
N PRO A 661 16.62 50.67 19.27
CA PRO A 661 16.01 50.88 20.58
C PRO A 661 15.97 52.38 20.90
N PRO A 662 14.89 52.91 21.50
CA PRO A 662 14.79 54.33 21.80
C PRO A 662 15.88 54.76 22.79
N ASP A 663 16.55 55.87 22.46
CA ASP A 663 17.56 56.50 23.32
C ASP A 663 17.02 56.78 24.73
N ALA A 664 17.92 56.70 25.72
CA ALA A 664 17.59 56.55 27.14
C ALA A 664 16.92 57.76 27.83
N ASN A 665 16.40 58.74 27.09
CA ASN A 665 15.79 59.97 27.61
C ASN A 665 14.35 60.24 27.09
N GLY A 666 13.66 59.21 26.58
CA GLY A 666 12.24 59.29 26.18
C GLY A 666 11.30 58.49 27.11
N HIS A 667 10.19 59.09 27.51
CA HIS A 667 9.15 58.43 28.33
C HIS A 667 8.55 57.22 27.58
N PRO A 668 8.46 56.00 28.16
CA PRO A 668 8.00 54.83 27.43
C PRO A 668 6.49 54.85 27.18
N LEU A 669 6.09 55.21 25.95
CA LEU A 669 4.74 55.02 25.43
C LEU A 669 4.60 53.61 24.86
N GLY A 670 4.32 52.66 25.75
CA GLY A 670 4.07 51.26 25.41
C GLY A 670 4.41 50.35 26.60
N PRO A 671 3.54 49.40 26.98
CA PRO A 671 3.86 48.47 28.05
C PRO A 671 5.06 47.62 27.62
N LYS A 672 6.15 47.67 28.40
CA LYS A 672 7.29 46.76 28.26
C LYS A 672 6.82 45.34 28.58
N SER A 673 6.29 44.68 27.55
CA SER A 673 5.85 43.28 27.58
C SER A 673 7.00 42.43 28.09
N SER A 674 6.75 41.67 29.16
CA SER A 674 7.71 40.79 29.81
C SER A 674 8.35 39.81 28.82
N ASN A 675 9.58 39.39 29.13
CA ASN A 675 10.38 38.42 28.35
C ASN A 675 9.79 36.98 28.39
N SER A 676 8.52 36.80 28.06
CA SER A 676 7.96 35.51 27.67
C SER A 676 8.43 35.17 26.25
N ARG A 677 9.56 34.45 26.15
CA ARG A 677 9.93 33.76 24.90
C ARG A 677 8.72 32.97 24.41
N VAL A 678 8.30 33.19 23.16
CA VAL A 678 7.21 32.44 22.53
C VAL A 678 7.65 30.99 22.38
N LYS A 679 7.38 30.18 23.41
CA LYS A 679 7.76 28.76 23.41
C LYS A 679 6.79 27.99 22.52
N GLY A 680 7.29 27.52 21.38
CA GLY A 680 6.54 26.61 20.52
C GLY A 680 5.98 25.41 21.28
N TYR A 681 4.71 25.09 21.03
CA TYR A 681 3.96 24.08 21.77
C TYR A 681 4.62 22.69 21.75
N ARG A 682 4.63 22.02 22.92
CA ARG A 682 5.13 20.64 23.04
C ARG A 682 4.13 19.66 22.42
N LYS A 683 4.52 19.10 21.27
CA LYS A 683 3.70 18.19 20.45
C LYS A 683 3.24 16.94 21.22
N PRO A 684 2.10 16.32 20.83
CA PRO A 684 1.65 15.05 21.39
C PRO A 684 2.69 13.92 21.24
N TRP A 685 2.66 12.93 22.14
CA TRP A 685 3.50 11.74 22.03
C TRP A 685 3.22 10.93 20.75
N ILE A 686 4.22 10.19 20.26
CA ILE A 686 4.15 9.41 19.01
C ILE A 686 2.97 8.41 19.02
N HIS A 687 2.65 7.79 20.16
CA HIS A 687 1.50 6.89 20.28
C HIS A 687 0.15 7.62 20.16
N VAL A 688 0.04 8.86 20.65
CA VAL A 688 -1.17 9.70 20.48
C VAL A 688 -1.31 10.12 19.02
N GLN A 689 -0.20 10.52 18.37
CA GLN A 689 -0.18 10.81 16.93
C GLN A 689 -0.61 9.58 16.11
N PHE A 690 -0.09 8.40 16.44
CA PHE A 690 -0.49 7.14 15.81
C PHE A 690 -1.99 6.87 15.99
N ALA A 691 -2.55 7.06 17.19
CA ALA A 691 -3.98 6.87 17.44
C ALA A 691 -4.87 7.86 16.66
N ILE A 692 -4.48 9.13 16.56
CA ILE A 692 -5.19 10.15 15.75
C ILE A 692 -5.14 9.77 14.26
N LEU A 693 -3.94 9.48 13.74
CA LEU A 693 -3.75 9.10 12.34
C LEU A 693 -4.47 7.79 11.99
N SER A 694 -4.49 6.84 12.93
CA SER A 694 -5.23 5.58 12.83
C SER A 694 -6.74 5.81 12.76
N ARG A 695 -7.29 6.71 13.58
CA ARG A 695 -8.71 7.13 13.51
C ARG A 695 -9.01 7.78 12.16
N ARG A 696 -8.09 8.60 11.64
CA ARG A 696 -8.19 9.26 10.33
C ARG A 696 -8.17 8.26 9.17
N THR A 697 -7.21 7.33 9.15
CA THR A 697 -7.12 6.29 8.10
C THR A 697 -8.29 5.31 8.17
N TRP A 698 -8.74 4.94 9.38
CA TRP A 698 -9.93 4.10 9.56
C TRP A 698 -11.19 4.78 9.01
N ARG A 699 -11.43 6.06 9.33
CA ARG A 699 -12.53 6.85 8.77
C ARG A 699 -12.49 6.89 7.24
N ASN A 700 -11.31 7.13 6.66
CA ASN A 700 -11.12 7.17 5.20
C ASN A 700 -11.44 5.83 4.54
N LEU A 701 -10.87 4.72 5.05
CA LEU A 701 -11.12 3.37 4.55
C LEU A 701 -12.60 2.98 4.69
N TYR A 702 -13.19 3.25 5.84
CA TYR A 702 -14.56 2.91 6.18
C TYR A 702 -15.59 3.66 5.30
N ARG A 703 -15.34 4.94 4.99
CA ARG A 703 -16.19 5.75 4.10
C ARG A 703 -15.99 5.46 2.61
N ASN A 704 -14.94 4.72 2.25
CA ASN A 704 -14.71 4.17 0.91
C ASN A 704 -14.97 2.65 0.86
N PRO A 705 -16.18 2.16 1.20
CA PRO A 705 -16.45 0.73 1.34
C PRO A 705 -16.32 -0.04 0.02
N MET A 706 -16.38 0.64 -1.13
CA MET A 706 -16.32 0.02 -2.47
C MET A 706 -15.05 -0.83 -2.66
N LEU A 707 -13.88 -0.29 -2.31
CA LEU A 707 -12.61 -1.02 -2.45
C LEU A 707 -12.56 -2.29 -1.56
N MET A 708 -12.97 -2.16 -0.30
CA MET A 708 -12.97 -3.26 0.67
C MET A 708 -14.01 -4.34 0.30
N LEU A 709 -15.22 -3.92 -0.06
CA LEU A 709 -16.31 -4.81 -0.49
C LEU A 709 -15.91 -5.61 -1.74
N THR A 710 -15.34 -4.94 -2.75
CA THR A 710 -14.88 -5.59 -3.99
C THR A 710 -13.81 -6.64 -3.69
N HIS A 711 -12.83 -6.35 -2.83
CA HIS A 711 -11.81 -7.33 -2.45
C HIS A 711 -12.40 -8.56 -1.73
N TYR A 712 -13.37 -8.40 -0.82
CA TYR A 712 -14.00 -9.54 -0.16
C TYR A 712 -14.92 -10.34 -1.09
N ALA A 713 -15.72 -9.66 -1.92
CA ALA A 713 -16.62 -10.31 -2.88
C ALA A 713 -15.84 -11.16 -3.91
N ILE A 714 -14.77 -10.60 -4.49
CA ILE A 714 -13.89 -11.33 -5.41
C ILE A 714 -13.24 -12.52 -4.70
N ALA A 715 -12.74 -12.36 -3.47
CA ALA A 715 -12.11 -13.44 -2.73
C ALA A 715 -13.06 -14.64 -2.50
N ILE A 716 -14.33 -14.40 -2.17
CA ILE A 716 -15.32 -15.48 -1.95
C ILE A 716 -15.67 -16.19 -3.26
N VAL A 717 -16.01 -15.43 -4.31
CA VAL A 717 -16.37 -15.99 -5.63
C VAL A 717 -15.22 -16.85 -6.15
N LEU A 718 -13.99 -16.36 -6.00
CA LEU A 718 -12.80 -17.05 -6.47
C LEU A 718 -12.41 -18.25 -5.58
N ALA A 719 -12.66 -18.19 -4.27
CA ALA A 719 -12.51 -19.33 -3.36
C ALA A 719 -13.41 -20.50 -3.78
N VAL A 720 -14.69 -20.22 -4.04
CA VAL A 720 -15.68 -21.22 -4.44
C VAL A 720 -15.36 -21.77 -5.83
N PHE A 721 -14.94 -20.91 -6.77
CA PHE A 721 -14.53 -21.34 -8.11
C PHE A 721 -13.31 -22.27 -8.09
N ILE A 722 -12.26 -21.92 -7.35
CA ILE A 722 -11.04 -22.75 -7.23
C ILE A 722 -11.34 -24.04 -6.44
N GLY A 723 -12.08 -23.94 -5.34
CA GLY A 723 -12.50 -25.10 -4.55
C GLY A 723 -13.40 -26.07 -5.34
N PHE A 724 -14.15 -25.58 -6.34
CA PHE A 724 -14.92 -26.42 -7.27
C PHE A 724 -14.01 -27.08 -8.32
N LEU A 725 -13.05 -26.35 -8.90
CA LEU A 725 -12.12 -26.91 -9.89
C LEU A 725 -11.23 -28.03 -9.33
N PHE A 726 -10.80 -27.90 -8.06
CA PHE A 726 -9.97 -28.88 -7.36
C PHE A 726 -10.77 -29.69 -6.32
N TYR A 727 -12.07 -29.89 -6.55
CA TYR A 727 -12.95 -30.56 -5.59
C TYR A 727 -12.57 -32.02 -5.37
N GLY A 728 -12.36 -32.42 -4.10
CA GLY A 728 -12.14 -33.82 -3.72
C GLY A 728 -10.88 -34.46 -4.31
N LEU A 729 -9.70 -33.93 -3.98
CA LEU A 729 -8.40 -34.45 -4.44
C LEU A 729 -8.16 -35.89 -3.96
N THR A 730 -7.80 -36.75 -4.92
CA THR A 730 -7.47 -38.16 -4.74
C THR A 730 -6.05 -38.37 -4.18
N ASP A 731 -5.76 -39.60 -3.72
CA ASP A 731 -4.46 -40.00 -3.12
C ASP A 731 -3.61 -40.87 -4.07
N ASP A 732 -3.77 -40.64 -5.37
CA ASP A 732 -3.02 -41.24 -6.47
C ASP A 732 -1.97 -40.25 -7.04
N LEU A 733 -1.09 -40.73 -7.91
CA LEU A 733 -0.05 -39.89 -8.52
C LEU A 733 -0.62 -38.67 -9.32
N PRO A 734 -1.70 -38.80 -10.11
CA PRO A 734 -2.45 -37.65 -10.66
C PRO A 734 -3.01 -36.70 -9.58
N GLY A 735 -3.58 -37.23 -8.50
CA GLY A 735 -4.07 -36.45 -7.35
C GLY A 735 -2.96 -35.61 -6.70
N PHE A 736 -1.75 -36.16 -6.57
CA PHE A 736 -0.58 -35.42 -6.09
C PHE A 736 -0.17 -34.28 -7.04
N GLN A 737 -0.18 -34.51 -8.36
CA GLN A 737 0.05 -33.44 -9.35
C GLN A 737 -1.01 -32.33 -9.22
N ASN A 738 -2.27 -32.69 -8.96
CA ASN A 738 -3.35 -31.72 -8.73
C ASN A 738 -3.17 -30.94 -7.42
N ARG A 739 -2.71 -31.57 -6.32
CA ARG A 739 -2.34 -30.88 -5.07
C ARG A 739 -1.23 -29.85 -5.29
N ILE A 740 -0.18 -30.22 -6.05
CA ILE A 740 0.91 -29.30 -6.45
C ILE A 740 0.37 -28.12 -7.27
N GLY A 741 -0.45 -28.40 -8.30
CA GLY A 741 -1.03 -27.36 -9.16
C GLY A 741 -1.94 -26.40 -8.38
N PHE A 742 -2.72 -26.91 -7.44
CA PHE A 742 -3.58 -26.15 -6.54
C PHE A 742 -2.79 -25.15 -5.68
N PHE A 743 -1.74 -25.60 -4.96
CA PHE A 743 -0.93 -24.71 -4.13
C PHE A 743 -0.19 -23.66 -4.98
N PHE A 744 0.36 -24.06 -6.14
CA PHE A 744 1.01 -23.13 -7.06
C PHE A 744 0.05 -22.04 -7.56
N PHE A 745 -1.18 -22.42 -7.95
CA PHE A 745 -2.18 -21.48 -8.45
C PHE A 745 -2.66 -20.50 -7.35
N ILE A 746 -2.87 -20.98 -6.12
CA ILE A 746 -3.24 -20.13 -4.97
C ILE A 746 -2.17 -19.09 -4.67
N LEU A 747 -0.89 -19.51 -4.61
CA LEU A 747 0.20 -18.57 -4.37
C LEU A 747 0.32 -17.56 -5.52
N ALA A 748 0.20 -17.99 -6.77
CA ALA A 748 0.23 -17.08 -7.92
C ALA A 748 -0.89 -16.03 -7.82
N LEU A 749 -2.11 -16.48 -7.52
CA LEU A 749 -3.27 -15.61 -7.37
C LEU A 749 -3.10 -14.57 -6.25
N PHE A 750 -2.72 -15.00 -5.03
CA PHE A 750 -2.47 -14.04 -3.95
C PHE A 750 -1.33 -13.09 -4.29
N GLY A 751 -0.25 -13.61 -4.88
CA GLY A 751 0.92 -12.82 -5.27
C GLY A 751 0.52 -11.65 -6.17
N PHE A 752 -0.18 -11.90 -7.28
CA PHE A 752 -0.65 -10.84 -8.17
C PHE A 752 -1.76 -9.97 -7.55
N SER A 753 -2.59 -10.51 -6.66
CA SER A 753 -3.59 -9.72 -5.91
C SER A 753 -2.97 -8.69 -4.95
N THR A 754 -1.73 -8.92 -4.48
CA THR A 754 -1.01 -7.94 -3.64
C THR A 754 -0.52 -6.68 -4.37
N LEU A 755 -0.55 -6.66 -5.71
CA LEU A 755 -0.16 -5.49 -6.50
C LEU A 755 -1.00 -4.24 -6.17
N THR A 756 -2.23 -4.39 -5.66
CA THR A 756 -3.02 -3.23 -5.22
C THR A 756 -2.41 -2.49 -4.02
N SER A 757 -1.41 -3.05 -3.30
CA SER A 757 -0.70 -2.30 -2.24
C SER A 757 0.32 -1.29 -2.79
N LEU A 758 0.63 -1.33 -4.10
CA LEU A 758 1.45 -0.31 -4.77
C LEU A 758 0.78 1.08 -4.76
N THR A 759 -0.55 1.13 -4.90
CA THR A 759 -1.30 2.40 -5.00
C THR A 759 -1.58 3.03 -3.64
N VAL A 760 -1.43 2.31 -2.53
CA VAL A 760 -1.88 2.70 -1.17
C VAL A 760 -1.27 4.01 -0.69
N PHE A 761 -0.02 4.29 -1.05
CA PHE A 761 0.68 5.53 -0.69
C PHE A 761 0.59 6.61 -1.77
N ALA A 762 0.29 6.26 -3.03
CA ALA A 762 0.34 7.18 -4.16
C ALA A 762 -0.57 8.43 -4.03
N PRO A 763 -1.88 8.33 -3.69
CA PRO A 763 -2.77 9.50 -3.63
C PRO A 763 -2.50 10.39 -2.40
N GLU A 764 -2.06 9.80 -1.28
CA GLU A 764 -1.78 10.54 -0.04
C GLU A 764 -0.36 11.11 0.03
N ARG A 765 0.50 10.78 -0.95
CA ARG A 765 1.92 11.20 -0.98
C ARG A 765 2.10 12.71 -0.87
N LEU A 766 1.30 13.50 -1.58
CA LEU A 766 1.43 14.96 -1.60
C LEU A 766 0.99 15.57 -0.26
N LEU A 767 -0.12 15.08 0.31
CA LEU A 767 -0.59 15.43 1.65
C LEU A 767 0.49 15.11 2.71
N PHE A 768 1.05 13.89 2.69
CA PHE A 768 2.11 13.47 3.62
C PHE A 768 3.35 14.38 3.55
N VAL A 769 3.80 14.75 2.34
CA VAL A 769 4.93 15.67 2.18
C VAL A 769 4.61 17.05 2.76
N ARG A 770 3.40 17.60 2.51
CA ARG A 770 2.95 18.90 3.05
C ARG A 770 2.86 18.88 4.57
N GLU A 771 2.18 17.89 5.14
CA GLU A 771 2.02 17.69 6.59
C GLU A 771 3.37 17.46 7.29
N ARG A 772 4.30 16.72 6.66
CA ARG A 772 5.67 16.54 7.16
C ARG A 772 6.50 17.82 7.08
N ALA A 773 6.42 18.58 5.99
CA ALA A 773 7.13 19.84 5.82
C ALA A 773 6.72 20.87 6.89
N LYS A 774 5.42 20.94 7.21
CA LYS A 774 4.84 21.75 8.29
C LYS A 774 5.08 21.14 9.68
N GLY A 775 5.26 19.83 9.76
CA GLY A 775 5.69 19.11 10.96
C GLY A 775 4.53 18.64 11.85
N TYR A 776 3.41 18.25 11.25
CA TYR A 776 2.18 17.81 11.93
C TYR A 776 2.42 16.58 12.85
N TYR A 777 3.22 15.61 12.39
CA TYR A 777 3.48 14.36 13.10
C TYR A 777 4.85 13.78 12.75
N HIS A 778 5.28 12.80 13.55
CA HIS A 778 6.47 12.00 13.26
C HIS A 778 6.19 11.00 12.12
N PRO A 779 7.08 10.85 11.13
CA PRO A 779 6.86 9.97 9.96
C PRO A 779 6.53 8.52 10.33
N ALA A 780 7.11 7.99 11.40
CA ALA A 780 6.84 6.63 11.87
C ALA A 780 5.38 6.42 12.31
N ALA A 781 4.73 7.44 12.89
CA ALA A 781 3.33 7.34 13.32
C ALA A 781 2.39 7.22 12.11
N TYR A 782 2.66 7.99 11.05
CA TYR A 782 1.93 7.88 9.77
C TYR A 782 2.19 6.54 9.09
N TYR A 783 3.46 6.13 8.97
CA TYR A 783 3.80 4.87 8.31
C TYR A 783 3.14 3.67 9.02
N ALA A 784 3.27 3.58 10.35
CA ALA A 784 2.66 2.51 11.12
C ALA A 784 1.13 2.51 10.99
N ALA A 785 0.47 3.68 11.08
CA ALA A 785 -0.98 3.77 10.90
C ALA A 785 -1.40 3.29 9.50
N LYS A 786 -0.73 3.78 8.44
CA LYS A 786 -1.06 3.43 7.06
C LYS A 786 -0.85 1.93 6.79
N VAL A 787 0.25 1.35 7.29
CA VAL A 787 0.55 -0.08 7.17
C VAL A 787 -0.47 -0.94 7.89
N VAL A 788 -0.81 -0.65 9.14
CA VAL A 788 -1.77 -1.46 9.92
C VAL A 788 -3.16 -1.46 9.27
N PHE A 789 -3.63 -0.30 8.80
CA PHE A 789 -4.95 -0.17 8.19
C PHE A 789 -5.04 -0.60 6.71
N ASP A 790 -3.91 -0.82 6.02
CA ASP A 790 -3.88 -1.57 4.76
C ASP A 790 -3.85 -3.09 5.03
N ILE A 791 -2.90 -3.53 5.87
CA ILE A 791 -2.63 -4.95 6.11
C ILE A 791 -3.84 -5.68 6.71
N VAL A 792 -4.41 -5.18 7.80
CA VAL A 792 -5.43 -5.97 8.54
C VAL A 792 -6.71 -6.17 7.71
N PRO A 793 -7.31 -5.14 7.09
CA PRO A 793 -8.54 -5.33 6.32
C PRO A 793 -8.26 -5.99 4.95
N LEU A 794 -7.27 -5.50 4.20
CA LEU A 794 -7.11 -5.88 2.79
C LEU A 794 -6.13 -7.04 2.54
N ARG A 795 -5.28 -7.40 3.51
CA ARG A 795 -4.25 -8.46 3.35
C ARG A 795 -4.34 -9.63 4.34
N LEU A 796 -4.96 -9.45 5.50
CA LEU A 796 -5.17 -10.54 6.45
C LEU A 796 -6.52 -11.25 6.24
N LEU A 797 -7.62 -10.51 6.06
CA LEU A 797 -8.96 -11.10 5.96
C LEU A 797 -9.24 -11.87 4.65
N PRO A 798 -8.88 -11.40 3.44
CA PRO A 798 -9.18 -12.13 2.22
C PRO A 798 -8.53 -13.53 2.16
N PRO A 799 -7.25 -13.72 2.55
CA PRO A 799 -6.66 -15.06 2.59
C PRO A 799 -7.26 -15.98 3.65
N LEU A 800 -7.69 -15.45 4.80
CA LEU A 800 -8.40 -16.23 5.82
C LEU A 800 -9.74 -16.75 5.28
N ILE A 801 -10.54 -15.89 4.65
CA ILE A 801 -11.85 -16.27 4.07
C ILE A 801 -11.66 -17.28 2.93
N MET A 802 -10.74 -17.01 2.00
CA MET A 802 -10.49 -17.86 0.84
C MET A 802 -9.93 -19.22 1.27
N GLY A 803 -8.96 -19.24 2.18
CA GLY A 803 -8.36 -20.47 2.74
C GLY A 803 -9.37 -21.33 3.51
N ALA A 804 -10.23 -20.71 4.33
CA ALA A 804 -11.27 -21.41 5.07
C ALA A 804 -12.29 -22.12 4.14
N ILE A 805 -12.59 -21.55 2.97
CA ILE A 805 -13.48 -22.14 1.97
C ILE A 805 -12.77 -23.24 1.16
N MET A 806 -11.57 -22.98 0.63
CA MET A 806 -10.90 -23.91 -0.29
C MET A 806 -10.41 -25.19 0.40
N TYR A 807 -9.92 -25.10 1.65
CA TYR A 807 -9.34 -26.25 2.36
C TYR A 807 -10.30 -27.44 2.50
N PRO A 808 -11.54 -27.27 3.03
CA PRO A 808 -12.50 -28.38 3.09
C PRO A 808 -13.07 -28.77 1.72
N MET A 809 -13.20 -27.85 0.76
CA MET A 809 -13.70 -28.16 -0.59
C MET A 809 -12.76 -29.08 -1.38
N THR A 810 -11.45 -28.89 -1.22
CA THR A 810 -10.43 -29.65 -1.97
C THR A 810 -10.08 -31.01 -1.38
N GLY A 811 -10.51 -31.33 -0.16
CA GLY A 811 -10.20 -32.63 0.45
C GLY A 811 -8.72 -32.79 0.84
N LEU A 812 -8.11 -31.71 1.33
CA LEU A 812 -6.81 -31.75 2.03
C LEU A 812 -6.92 -32.52 3.36
N VAL A 813 -5.79 -32.82 4.00
CA VAL A 813 -5.75 -33.62 5.24
C VAL A 813 -6.67 -33.01 6.33
N PRO A 814 -7.69 -33.73 6.85
CA PRO A 814 -8.73 -33.15 7.72
C PRO A 814 -8.28 -33.02 9.19
N ALA A 815 -7.13 -32.39 9.43
CA ALA A 815 -6.53 -32.21 10.75
C ALA A 815 -6.36 -30.71 11.09
N TRP A 816 -6.78 -30.31 12.29
CA TRP A 816 -6.73 -28.89 12.71
C TRP A 816 -5.31 -28.30 12.73
N ALA A 817 -4.29 -29.09 13.07
CA ALA A 817 -2.91 -28.63 13.05
C ALA A 817 -2.43 -28.29 11.63
N GLU A 818 -2.75 -29.13 10.64
CA GLU A 818 -2.37 -28.93 9.24
C GLU A 818 -3.16 -27.79 8.58
N PHE A 819 -4.43 -27.59 8.99
CA PHE A 819 -5.24 -26.43 8.60
C PHE A 819 -4.63 -25.11 9.08
N TRP A 820 -4.26 -24.99 10.36
CA TRP A 820 -3.69 -23.75 10.89
C TRP A 820 -2.32 -23.40 10.30
N LYS A 821 -1.49 -24.41 10.00
CA LYS A 821 -0.24 -24.23 9.25
C LYS A 821 -0.49 -23.78 7.81
N TYR A 822 -1.45 -24.39 7.10
CA TYR A 822 -1.88 -23.97 5.75
C TYR A 822 -2.31 -22.49 5.73
N ILE A 823 -3.16 -22.09 6.68
CA ILE A 823 -3.59 -20.70 6.86
C ILE A 823 -2.39 -19.78 7.17
N LEU A 824 -1.48 -20.21 8.06
CA LEU A 824 -0.28 -19.45 8.42
C LEU A 824 0.60 -19.16 7.19
N PHE A 825 0.89 -20.15 6.34
CA PHE A 825 1.69 -19.96 5.13
C PHE A 825 1.02 -19.01 4.13
N ILE A 826 -0.28 -19.19 3.87
CA ILE A 826 -1.05 -18.32 2.96
C ILE A 826 -1.06 -16.86 3.46
N VAL A 827 -1.27 -16.65 4.76
CA VAL A 827 -1.24 -15.31 5.37
C VAL A 827 0.17 -14.72 5.32
N LEU A 828 1.21 -15.44 5.78
CA LEU A 828 2.60 -14.94 5.76
C LEU A 828 3.09 -14.60 4.35
N PHE A 829 2.76 -15.43 3.37
CA PHE A 829 3.06 -15.16 1.96
C PHE A 829 2.37 -13.88 1.47
N ASN A 830 1.07 -13.71 1.72
CA ASN A 830 0.33 -12.52 1.30
C ASN A 830 0.84 -11.25 2.00
N LEU A 831 1.27 -11.35 3.26
CA LEU A 831 1.91 -10.25 4.01
C LEU A 831 3.31 -9.91 3.47
N ALA A 832 4.14 -10.91 3.13
CA ALA A 832 5.46 -10.69 2.55
C ALA A 832 5.37 -10.06 1.15
N ALA A 833 4.47 -10.56 0.29
CA ALA A 833 4.20 -10.02 -1.04
C ALA A 833 3.68 -8.57 -0.97
N ALA A 834 2.76 -8.27 -0.05
CA ALA A 834 2.26 -6.91 0.19
C ALA A 834 3.36 -5.97 0.69
N ALA A 835 4.27 -6.41 1.58
CA ALA A 835 5.39 -5.60 2.05
C ALA A 835 6.38 -5.25 0.93
N ILE A 836 6.69 -6.19 0.04
CA ILE A 836 7.53 -5.97 -1.16
C ILE A 836 6.86 -4.96 -2.10
N CYS A 837 5.57 -5.14 -2.38
CA CYS A 837 4.79 -4.21 -3.21
C CYS A 837 4.74 -2.79 -2.59
N LEU A 838 4.50 -2.68 -1.29
CA LEU A 838 4.49 -1.40 -0.57
C LEU A 838 5.84 -0.68 -0.68
N PHE A 839 6.95 -1.40 -0.49
CA PHE A 839 8.30 -0.85 -0.65
C PHE A 839 8.54 -0.28 -2.06
N ILE A 840 8.15 -1.02 -3.11
CA ILE A 840 8.24 -0.56 -4.49
C ILE A 840 7.38 0.71 -4.71
N GLY A 841 6.15 0.75 -4.19
CA GLY A 841 5.23 1.90 -4.32
C GLY A 841 5.71 3.17 -3.60
N ILE A 842 6.52 3.03 -2.54
CA ILE A 842 7.15 4.18 -1.86
C ILE A 842 8.34 4.71 -2.67
N CYS A 843 9.19 3.80 -3.16
CA CYS A 843 10.39 4.12 -3.93
C CYS A 843 10.07 4.75 -5.31
N VAL A 844 9.08 4.24 -6.02
CA VAL A 844 8.75 4.65 -7.39
C VAL A 844 7.64 5.71 -7.39
N ARG A 845 7.91 6.90 -7.96
CA ARG A 845 6.93 8.01 -8.00
C ARG A 845 5.84 7.86 -9.08
N ASN A 846 6.11 7.13 -10.17
CA ASN A 846 5.16 6.92 -11.27
C ASN A 846 4.44 5.57 -11.11
N GLN A 847 3.12 5.59 -10.98
CA GLN A 847 2.30 4.40 -10.73
C GLN A 847 2.42 3.33 -11.82
N GLY A 848 2.54 3.73 -13.10
CA GLY A 848 2.70 2.78 -14.21
C GLY A 848 4.03 2.02 -14.14
N VAL A 849 5.11 2.73 -13.77
CA VAL A 849 6.44 2.12 -13.56
C VAL A 849 6.45 1.24 -12.31
N ALA A 850 5.77 1.65 -11.24
CA ALA A 850 5.65 0.88 -10.01
C ALA A 850 4.92 -0.46 -10.26
N ASN A 851 3.82 -0.44 -11.02
CA ASN A 851 3.08 -1.63 -11.41
C ASN A 851 3.91 -2.59 -12.29
N LEU A 852 4.61 -2.06 -13.30
CA LEU A 852 5.50 -2.85 -14.15
C LEU A 852 6.59 -3.56 -13.33
N LEU A 853 7.22 -2.84 -12.40
CA LEU A 853 8.27 -3.40 -11.54
C LEU A 853 7.71 -4.44 -10.56
N GLY A 854 6.55 -4.17 -9.96
CA GLY A 854 5.86 -5.12 -9.07
C GLY A 854 5.51 -6.43 -9.78
N VAL A 855 4.90 -6.36 -10.96
CA VAL A 855 4.59 -7.56 -11.78
C VAL A 855 5.85 -8.35 -12.11
N LEU A 856 6.93 -7.66 -12.52
CA LEU A 856 8.21 -8.31 -12.86
C LEU A 856 8.85 -9.01 -11.66
N VAL A 857 8.85 -8.38 -10.48
CA VAL A 857 9.36 -8.98 -9.23
C VAL A 857 8.54 -10.20 -8.82
N MET A 858 7.20 -10.13 -8.92
CA MET A 858 6.34 -11.26 -8.58
C MET A 858 6.47 -12.42 -9.58
N LEU A 859 6.60 -12.15 -10.88
CA LEU A 859 6.83 -13.17 -11.92
C LEU A 859 8.21 -13.82 -11.76
N PHE A 860 9.25 -13.03 -11.47
CA PHE A 860 10.58 -13.55 -11.17
C PHE A 860 10.56 -14.47 -9.94
N SER A 861 9.90 -14.04 -8.86
CA SER A 861 9.74 -14.85 -7.65
C SER A 861 8.99 -16.16 -7.92
N LEU A 862 7.90 -16.11 -8.71
CA LEU A 862 7.12 -17.28 -9.14
C LEU A 862 7.95 -18.30 -9.93
N LEU A 863 8.83 -17.85 -10.84
CA LEU A 863 9.71 -18.71 -11.63
C LEU A 863 10.63 -19.57 -10.74
N PHE A 864 11.14 -18.98 -9.66
CA PHE A 864 12.00 -19.65 -8.69
C PHE A 864 11.24 -20.31 -7.52
N GLY A 865 9.92 -20.50 -7.64
CA GLY A 865 9.09 -21.10 -6.57
C GLY A 865 9.31 -22.61 -6.30
N GLY A 866 10.28 -23.25 -6.95
CA GLY A 866 10.61 -24.68 -6.78
C GLY A 866 9.75 -25.68 -7.58
N PHE A 867 8.56 -25.28 -8.04
CA PHE A 867 7.71 -26.11 -8.92
C PHE A 867 8.16 -26.08 -10.39
N LEU A 868 8.27 -24.89 -10.98
CA LEU A 868 8.61 -24.72 -12.41
C LEU A 868 10.06 -25.09 -12.73
N LEU A 869 10.95 -25.05 -11.73
CA LEU A 869 12.38 -25.23 -11.89
C LEU A 869 12.93 -25.93 -10.64
N ASN A 870 13.40 -27.17 -10.82
CA ASN A 870 13.89 -28.03 -9.74
C ASN A 870 15.24 -27.50 -9.19
N ARG A 871 15.36 -27.38 -7.87
CA ARG A 871 16.55 -26.89 -7.15
C ARG A 871 17.86 -27.57 -7.59
N ASN A 872 17.80 -28.86 -7.86
CA ASN A 872 18.97 -29.68 -8.22
C ASN A 872 19.47 -29.41 -9.64
N THR A 873 18.61 -28.91 -10.54
CA THR A 873 18.99 -28.57 -11.92
C THR A 873 19.50 -27.13 -12.07
N ILE A 874 19.37 -26.29 -11.04
CA ILE A 874 19.86 -24.91 -11.06
C ILE A 874 21.39 -24.88 -11.01
N PRO A 875 22.07 -24.19 -11.96
CA PRO A 875 23.52 -23.99 -11.90
C PRO A 875 23.94 -23.28 -10.61
N PRO A 876 25.03 -23.72 -9.93
CA PRO A 876 25.42 -23.19 -8.62
C PRO A 876 25.50 -21.66 -8.50
N PRO A 877 26.01 -20.89 -9.50
CA PRO A 877 26.12 -19.42 -9.40
C PRO A 877 24.79 -18.67 -9.31
N VAL A 878 23.68 -19.28 -9.73
CA VAL A 878 22.33 -18.66 -9.74
C VAL A 878 21.38 -19.29 -8.71
N ARG A 879 21.84 -20.30 -7.96
CA ARG A 879 21.00 -21.02 -6.98
C ARG A 879 20.46 -20.14 -5.86
N TRP A 880 21.23 -19.13 -5.43
CA TRP A 880 20.82 -18.16 -4.40
C TRP A 880 19.59 -17.31 -4.80
N LEU A 881 19.25 -17.22 -6.11
CA LEU A 881 18.04 -16.54 -6.56
C LEU A 881 16.76 -17.28 -6.12
N GLN A 882 16.86 -18.59 -5.86
CA GLN A 882 15.77 -19.36 -5.27
C GLN A 882 15.53 -18.98 -3.80
N ASP A 883 16.61 -18.76 -3.03
CA ASP A 883 16.51 -18.31 -1.63
C ASP A 883 16.01 -16.86 -1.50
N LEU A 884 15.96 -16.10 -2.61
CA LEU A 884 15.32 -14.77 -2.68
C LEU A 884 13.81 -14.85 -2.94
N SER A 885 13.28 -16.02 -3.33
CA SER A 885 11.88 -16.18 -3.73
C SER A 885 10.95 -16.42 -2.53
N ILE A 886 10.04 -15.49 -2.26
CA ILE A 886 8.94 -15.71 -1.30
C ILE A 886 7.99 -16.83 -1.74
N PHE A 887 7.92 -17.16 -3.04
CA PHE A 887 7.14 -18.31 -3.51
C PHE A 887 7.77 -19.63 -3.12
N HIS A 888 9.11 -19.73 -3.07
CA HIS A 888 9.79 -20.96 -2.69
C HIS A 888 9.43 -21.38 -1.26
N TYR A 889 9.61 -20.49 -0.28
CA TYR A 889 9.28 -20.76 1.12
C TYR A 889 7.80 -21.07 1.35
N ALA A 890 6.91 -20.35 0.66
CA ALA A 890 5.47 -20.58 0.78
C ALA A 890 5.03 -21.90 0.13
N PHE A 891 5.60 -22.25 -1.02
CA PHE A 891 5.26 -23.47 -1.74
C PHE A 891 5.82 -24.72 -1.04
N GLU A 892 7.10 -24.69 -0.64
CA GLU A 892 7.75 -25.75 0.15
C GLU A 892 7.00 -26.00 1.46
N GLY A 893 6.69 -24.94 2.20
CA GLY A 893 5.89 -25.02 3.42
C GLY A 893 4.50 -25.66 3.22
N LEU A 894 3.76 -25.24 2.19
CA LEU A 894 2.42 -25.78 1.89
C LEU A 894 2.45 -27.25 1.43
N ILE A 895 3.38 -27.62 0.54
CA ILE A 895 3.43 -28.99 0.00
C ILE A 895 3.99 -29.98 1.03
N VAL A 896 4.98 -29.59 1.85
CA VAL A 896 5.48 -30.44 2.95
C VAL A 896 4.41 -30.63 4.02
N ASN A 897 3.61 -29.59 4.33
CA ASN A 897 2.50 -29.67 5.28
C ASN A 897 1.45 -30.72 4.88
N GLU A 898 1.08 -30.76 3.60
CA GLU A 898 0.07 -31.69 3.08
C GLU A 898 0.63 -33.09 2.79
N ALA A 899 1.77 -33.19 2.09
CA ALA A 899 2.22 -34.43 1.48
C ALA A 899 3.17 -35.29 2.35
N ARG A 900 3.69 -34.75 3.46
CA ARG A 900 4.64 -35.47 4.34
C ARG A 900 4.08 -36.79 4.90
N TYR A 901 2.78 -36.86 5.13
CA TYR A 901 2.10 -38.01 5.76
C TYR A 901 1.19 -38.78 4.78
N LEU A 902 1.27 -38.50 3.48
CA LEU A 902 0.48 -39.21 2.46
C LEU A 902 1.28 -40.40 1.89
N SER A 903 0.67 -41.59 1.85
CA SER A 903 1.08 -42.71 0.99
C SER A 903 0.34 -42.58 -0.35
N LEU A 904 1.07 -42.46 -1.45
CA LEU A 904 0.47 -42.34 -2.80
C LEU A 904 0.48 -43.69 -3.49
N VAL A 905 -0.63 -44.05 -4.14
CA VAL A 905 -0.77 -45.29 -4.91
C VAL A 905 -0.48 -45.03 -6.39
N ASP A 906 0.51 -45.74 -6.95
CA ASP A 906 0.72 -45.84 -8.40
C ASP A 906 0.25 -47.20 -8.91
N LYS A 907 -0.74 -47.20 -9.82
CA LYS A 907 -1.33 -48.42 -10.38
C LYS A 907 -0.57 -48.84 -11.64
N LYS A 908 0.54 -49.56 -11.47
CA LYS A 908 1.45 -49.90 -12.56
C LYS A 908 1.49 -51.41 -12.79
N TYR A 909 1.25 -51.84 -14.04
CA TYR A 909 1.20 -53.25 -14.44
C TYR A 909 0.20 -54.12 -13.66
N GLY A 910 -0.86 -53.54 -13.08
CA GLY A 910 -1.84 -54.25 -12.27
C GLY A 910 -1.42 -54.46 -10.81
N LEU A 911 -0.28 -53.91 -10.39
CA LEU A 911 0.15 -53.85 -9.00
C LEU A 911 -0.05 -52.42 -8.46
N ASP A 912 -0.54 -52.31 -7.23
CA ASP A 912 -0.67 -51.06 -6.50
C ASP A 912 0.66 -50.82 -5.76
N ILE A 913 1.54 -49.98 -6.33
CA ILE A 913 2.83 -49.62 -5.73
C ILE A 913 2.62 -48.41 -4.82
N GLU A 914 2.92 -48.56 -3.54
CA GLU A 914 2.81 -47.47 -2.58
C GLU A 914 4.13 -46.70 -2.45
N VAL A 915 4.08 -45.39 -2.71
CA VAL A 915 5.24 -44.50 -2.58
C VAL A 915 4.96 -43.47 -1.47
N PRO A 916 5.81 -43.36 -0.44
CA PRO A 916 5.63 -42.34 0.59
C PRO A 916 5.89 -40.95 0.02
N GLY A 917 4.98 -40.00 0.31
CA GLY A 917 5.06 -38.63 -0.21
C GLY A 917 6.35 -37.90 0.18
N SER A 918 6.97 -38.26 1.32
CA SER A 918 8.28 -37.77 1.74
C SER A 918 9.42 -38.10 0.75
N ALA A 919 9.39 -39.28 0.12
CA ALA A 919 10.37 -39.65 -0.90
C ALA A 919 10.20 -38.84 -2.19
N ILE A 920 8.94 -38.53 -2.55
CA ILE A 920 8.62 -37.70 -3.71
C ILE A 920 9.00 -36.24 -3.44
N LEU A 921 8.71 -35.69 -2.26
CA LEU A 921 9.17 -34.36 -1.84
C LEU A 921 10.69 -34.22 -1.94
N SER A 922 11.44 -35.23 -1.47
CA SER A 922 12.90 -35.26 -1.55
C SER A 922 13.42 -35.31 -2.99
N SER A 923 12.75 -36.01 -3.91
CA SER A 923 13.16 -36.07 -5.33
C SER A 923 12.93 -34.75 -6.09
N PHE A 924 11.90 -33.98 -5.70
CA PHE A 924 11.72 -32.59 -6.14
C PHE A 924 12.70 -31.60 -5.48
N GLY A 925 13.48 -32.04 -4.48
CA GLY A 925 14.49 -31.22 -3.80
C GLY A 925 13.95 -30.37 -2.64
N PHE A 926 12.78 -30.73 -2.09
CA PHE A 926 12.19 -30.09 -0.91
C PHE A 926 12.67 -30.71 0.41
N ASP A 927 12.84 -29.87 1.43
CA ASP A 927 13.30 -30.23 2.76
C ASP A 927 12.10 -30.51 3.70
N VAL A 928 11.84 -31.80 3.94
CA VAL A 928 10.67 -32.30 4.70
C VAL A 928 10.65 -31.84 6.18
N LEU A 929 11.76 -31.29 6.69
CA LEU A 929 11.90 -30.76 8.05
C LEU A 929 11.86 -29.22 8.10
N ALA A 930 11.88 -28.52 6.97
CA ALA A 930 12.07 -27.08 6.90
C ALA A 930 10.84 -26.22 7.23
N VAL A 931 9.65 -26.80 7.44
CA VAL A 931 8.37 -26.07 7.65
C VAL A 931 8.51 -24.82 8.53
N TRP A 932 9.14 -24.92 9.70
CA TRP A 932 9.34 -23.76 10.58
C TRP A 932 10.42 -22.77 10.09
N ARG A 933 11.48 -23.25 9.44
CA ARG A 933 12.50 -22.41 8.78
C ARG A 933 11.86 -21.54 7.71
N ASP A 934 10.95 -22.11 6.92
CA ASP A 934 10.36 -21.41 5.77
C ASP A 934 9.27 -20.42 6.21
N ALA A 935 8.50 -20.76 7.25
CA ALA A 935 7.60 -19.81 7.93
C ALA A 935 8.37 -18.63 8.55
N ILE A 936 9.52 -18.90 9.21
CA ILE A 936 10.42 -17.84 9.71
C ILE A 936 10.99 -17.02 8.55
N GLY A 937 11.38 -17.65 7.44
CA GLY A 937 11.84 -16.98 6.23
C GLY A 937 10.84 -15.95 5.72
N LEU A 938 9.58 -16.34 5.52
CA LEU A 938 8.50 -15.43 5.11
C LEU A 938 8.27 -14.28 6.11
N ALA A 939 8.31 -14.57 7.42
CA ALA A 939 8.17 -13.55 8.46
C ALA A 939 9.34 -12.55 8.45
N VAL A 940 10.57 -13.02 8.24
CA VAL A 940 11.77 -12.19 8.07
C VAL A 940 11.67 -11.33 6.80
N PHE A 941 11.22 -11.89 5.67
CA PHE A 941 10.96 -11.11 4.46
C PHE A 941 9.94 -9.99 4.68
N CYS A 942 8.81 -10.30 5.32
CA CYS A 942 7.79 -9.29 5.64
C CYS A 942 8.36 -8.19 6.55
N GLY A 943 9.02 -8.56 7.66
CA GLY A 943 9.62 -7.61 8.59
C GLY A 943 10.72 -6.75 7.95
N ALA A 944 11.60 -7.35 7.16
CA ALA A 944 12.68 -6.65 6.46
C ALA A 944 12.13 -5.64 5.45
N PHE A 945 11.15 -6.02 4.62
CA PHE A 945 10.57 -5.10 3.64
C PHE A 945 9.69 -3.99 4.26
N LEU A 946 9.09 -4.22 5.44
CA LEU A 946 8.44 -3.15 6.21
C LEU A 946 9.47 -2.16 6.80
N VAL A 947 10.59 -2.64 7.34
CA VAL A 947 11.68 -1.76 7.83
C VAL A 947 12.32 -1.00 6.66
N LEU A 948 12.57 -1.65 5.52
CA LEU A 948 13.05 -1.00 4.30
C LEU A 948 12.03 -0.01 3.74
N GLY A 949 10.73 -0.30 3.83
CA GLY A 949 9.63 0.61 3.47
C GLY A 949 9.64 1.88 4.33
N TYR A 950 9.80 1.74 5.65
CA TYR A 950 9.99 2.87 6.55
C TYR A 950 11.28 3.65 6.24
N ALA A 951 12.41 2.95 6.01
CA ALA A 951 13.68 3.58 5.69
C ALA A 951 13.61 4.34 4.34
N ALA A 952 12.94 3.78 3.33
CA ALA A 952 12.69 4.45 2.06
C ALA A 952 11.79 5.69 2.23
N LEU A 953 10.72 5.59 3.03
CA LEU A 953 9.88 6.74 3.40
C LEU A 953 10.68 7.80 4.17
N HIS A 954 11.64 7.37 5.00
CA HIS A 954 12.48 8.29 5.75
C HIS A 954 13.56 8.96 4.87
N VAL A 955 14.16 8.24 3.91
CA VAL A 955 15.30 8.73 3.11
C VAL A 955 14.85 9.39 1.80
N PHE A 956 13.97 8.77 1.01
CA PHE A 956 13.53 9.32 -0.29
C PHE A 956 12.45 10.40 -0.18
N LEU A 957 11.73 10.44 0.95
CA LEU A 957 10.73 11.49 1.27
C LEU A 957 11.18 12.39 2.44
N VAL A 958 12.43 12.31 2.88
CA VAL A 958 13.13 13.51 3.33
C VAL A 958 13.40 14.34 2.07
N GLU A 959 12.89 15.57 2.09
CA GLU A 959 13.01 16.47 0.96
C GLU A 959 14.49 16.68 0.60
N LYS A 960 14.88 16.27 -0.61
CA LYS A 960 15.84 17.06 -1.39
C LYS A 960 15.18 18.40 -1.75
N ARG A 961 15.01 19.27 -0.74
CA ARG A 961 14.67 20.69 -0.93
C ARG A 961 15.64 21.29 -1.92
#